data_AF-A0A2E5MPD4-F1
#
_entry.id   AF-A0A2E5MPD4-F1
#
_cell.length_a   1.000
_cell.length_b   1.000
_cell.length_c   1.000
_cell.angle_alpha   90.00
_cell.angle_beta   90.00
_cell.angle_gamma   90.00
#
_symmetry.space_group_name_H-M   'P 1'
#
loop_
_entity.id
_entity.type
_entity.pdbx_description
1 polymer ?
#
loop_
_entity_poly.entity_id
_entity_poly.type
_entity_poly.pdbx_seq_one_letter_code
_entity_poly.pdbx_strand_id
1 'polypeptide(L)'
;MKDSHPQKLTPLTRVKVVTSNGLKIITENRINSGELGEKAYGLSCLPPEWTLPWFVLSSECFQEYVGAKNDEKKNEVIKAWSKKCEQQIELSGIPKNGKIIIRSSGVNETLKDRGKFYSKTGEANNLEKTLQRCMEENLTDPDSSGQEINFVVQSYVEPKEKGHLSNERRCAKEARDWLGEVEKSSYSEPFKVNFRKWRTEIDIEKAKEVPIKCDLSISKQKSLMNVAAWATQLDSRLHFEWIWNGKHIYLVQVEKETTTGTYIPNQSISNLSKKSHFTLKCFREINKYDAKKYRKIKNVFTYMNLNLPTIPIYILDNRKILKSLSKGIVSNELREDIRQLTSASLVIRTDLSSKDQSILQMLPRSEELRDELRAITWLQEKAKLLLGDSKNEFEDIAFICHNFIPSEAAAFAFATPGERKVQVESLWGIPEGLYYNSHDKFVVDTNNKKLDSSKNAQANYKILSKIQFKNYCVAPDECGDWRMQEIAPPFDWRPSIRKEDWLTYIAANSRRIAEREVKPISIMWFVGLGNVDNKMPELIPWFHEECHAIAPYHSKQLQKKKPNDKIFTIRREHDIEELNKQLEKGDSNITHIRVKPVEESLLREKTTLRRIGEVAKNASKIILLEGATLSHAYYQLIQVGAIVEAEAWFDEDKEIREFHKLVRDKVPDKISDGGERVDVRTLKGDYLNKALKEKLVEEAIEVLDTRDYNSLLEELADVQEVISSILEQVGSSPIEVANLQKRKREKSGGFSKGIVLEGTSNPSIHSKLNPTLSFDLGLEHDQDNVIKINNSGLGPTTTSWKDKRQSGGNEEMLVNFVVPILEDSWSVESQDLRSSMGSRGLSKAKLKGTRQAGKLRIELSLYTGGSQLDLFQEPEPKI
;
A
#
# COMPACT_ATOMS: atom_id res chain seq x y z
N MET A 1 -29.89 21.34 0.88
CA MET A 1 -28.66 22.14 0.63
C MET A 1 -28.77 22.64 -0.79
N LYS A 2 -28.66 23.95 -1.03
CA LYS A 2 -28.85 24.55 -2.36
C LYS A 2 -27.88 23.90 -3.37
N ASP A 3 -28.47 23.39 -4.45
CA ASP A 3 -27.82 22.90 -5.66
C ASP A 3 -26.98 24.02 -6.30
N SER A 4 -25.73 24.18 -5.87
CA SER A 4 -24.75 24.90 -6.68
C SER A 4 -24.18 23.89 -7.68
N HIS A 5 -24.64 23.94 -8.93
CA HIS A 5 -24.02 23.18 -10.01
C HIS A 5 -22.50 23.43 -10.03
N PRO A 6 -21.67 22.38 -10.16
CA PRO A 6 -20.23 22.54 -10.12
C PRO A 6 -19.76 23.36 -11.34
N GLN A 7 -18.85 24.31 -11.09
CA GLN A 7 -18.41 25.27 -12.10
C GLN A 7 -17.35 24.64 -13.01
N LYS A 8 -17.34 24.97 -14.30
CA LYS A 8 -16.24 24.54 -15.19
C LYS A 8 -14.98 25.36 -14.86
N LEU A 9 -13.81 24.76 -15.04
CA LEU A 9 -12.56 25.54 -15.07
C LEU A 9 -12.62 26.47 -16.29
N THR A 10 -12.62 27.77 -16.04
CA THR A 10 -12.72 28.79 -17.09
C THR A 10 -11.69 29.90 -16.86
N PRO A 11 -11.16 30.50 -17.94
CA PRO A 11 -10.27 31.66 -17.85
C PRO A 11 -10.89 32.82 -17.07
N LEU A 12 -10.10 33.40 -16.16
CA LEU A 12 -10.45 34.56 -15.33
C LEU A 12 -9.78 35.85 -15.84
N THR A 13 -8.73 35.72 -16.65
CA THR A 13 -7.94 36.87 -17.16
C THR A 13 -7.70 36.78 -18.66
N ARG A 14 -7.82 37.92 -19.35
CA ARG A 14 -7.34 38.10 -20.73
C ARG A 14 -5.88 37.68 -20.90
N VAL A 15 -5.56 37.08 -22.05
CA VAL A 15 -4.21 36.64 -22.38
C VAL A 15 -3.60 37.52 -23.46
N LYS A 16 -2.36 37.95 -23.22
CA LYS A 16 -1.53 38.71 -24.17
C LYS A 16 -0.67 37.74 -24.98
N VAL A 17 -0.86 37.74 -26.28
CA VAL A 17 -0.12 36.88 -27.22
C VAL A 17 0.66 37.75 -28.19
N VAL A 18 1.97 37.59 -28.22
CA VAL A 18 2.85 38.21 -29.21
C VAL A 18 2.83 37.35 -30.47
N THR A 19 2.49 37.95 -31.60
CA THR A 19 2.41 37.33 -32.92
C THR A 19 3.38 37.98 -33.90
N SER A 20 3.52 37.38 -35.09
CA SER A 20 4.25 37.92 -36.24
C SER A 20 3.82 39.37 -36.55
N ASN A 21 2.51 39.65 -36.46
CA ASN A 21 1.87 40.93 -36.77
C ASN A 21 1.75 41.91 -35.59
N GLY A 22 2.17 41.53 -34.37
CA GLY A 22 2.13 42.40 -33.18
C GLY A 22 1.45 41.77 -31.97
N LEU A 23 0.87 42.59 -31.09
CA LEU A 23 0.19 42.10 -29.89
C LEU A 23 -1.28 41.76 -30.18
N LYS A 24 -1.67 40.51 -29.92
CA LYS A 24 -3.07 40.04 -29.90
C LYS A 24 -3.51 39.87 -28.44
N ILE A 25 -4.63 40.48 -28.06
CA ILE A 25 -5.26 40.28 -26.75
C ILE A 25 -6.48 39.40 -26.92
N ILE A 26 -6.50 38.25 -26.25
CA ILE A 26 -7.61 37.31 -26.27
C ILE A 26 -8.42 37.48 -24.99
N THR A 27 -9.72 37.74 -25.13
CA THR A 27 -10.65 37.88 -24.00
C THR A 27 -10.99 36.53 -23.38
N GLU A 28 -11.37 36.55 -22.11
CA GLU A 28 -11.59 35.38 -21.23
C GLU A 28 -12.48 34.32 -21.91
N ASN A 29 -13.59 34.74 -22.51
CA ASN A 29 -14.57 33.86 -23.15
C ASN A 29 -14.11 33.25 -24.49
N ARG A 30 -13.00 33.72 -25.06
CA ARG A 30 -12.46 33.26 -26.35
C ARG A 30 -11.18 32.45 -26.21
N ILE A 31 -10.63 32.32 -25.00
CA ILE A 31 -9.43 31.53 -24.74
C ILE A 31 -9.78 30.04 -24.83
N ASN A 32 -9.01 29.31 -25.63
CA ASN A 32 -9.13 27.86 -25.82
C ASN A 32 -7.75 27.19 -25.74
N SER A 33 -7.68 26.00 -25.13
CA SER A 33 -6.41 25.27 -25.01
C SER A 33 -5.88 24.79 -26.36
N GLY A 34 -6.76 24.51 -27.33
CA GLY A 34 -6.35 24.15 -28.70
C GLY A 34 -5.65 25.26 -29.49
N GLU A 35 -5.72 26.53 -29.05
CA GLU A 35 -5.00 27.65 -29.71
C GLU A 35 -3.73 28.05 -28.94
N LEU A 36 -3.79 28.07 -27.60
CA LEU A 36 -2.69 28.58 -26.75
C LEU A 36 -1.85 27.48 -26.07
N GLY A 37 -2.29 26.24 -26.14
CA GLY A 37 -1.78 25.12 -25.36
C GLY A 37 -2.30 25.11 -23.91
N GLU A 38 -2.20 23.94 -23.28
CA GLU A 38 -2.77 23.67 -21.95
C GLU A 38 -2.14 24.54 -20.83
N LYS A 39 -0.84 24.87 -20.90
CA LYS A 39 -0.17 25.66 -19.85
C LYS A 39 -0.66 27.09 -19.80
N ALA A 40 -0.78 27.74 -20.97
CA ALA A 40 -1.32 29.09 -21.08
C ALA A 40 -2.81 29.13 -20.68
N TYR A 41 -3.59 28.14 -21.13
CA TYR A 41 -4.98 28.00 -20.75
C TYR A 41 -5.13 27.88 -19.22
N GLY A 42 -4.37 26.98 -18.60
CA GLY A 42 -4.36 26.77 -17.16
C GLY A 42 -4.03 28.04 -16.38
N LEU A 43 -2.92 28.70 -16.72
CA LEU A 43 -2.53 29.96 -16.06
C LEU A 43 -3.60 31.03 -16.13
N SER A 44 -4.33 31.12 -17.24
CA SER A 44 -5.44 32.09 -17.39
C SER A 44 -6.63 31.79 -16.49
N CYS A 45 -6.77 30.56 -15.98
CA CYS A 45 -7.85 30.13 -15.09
C CYS A 45 -7.55 30.38 -13.60
N LEU A 46 -6.31 30.74 -13.24
CA LEU A 46 -5.92 31.00 -11.86
C LEU A 46 -6.33 32.41 -11.42
N PRO A 47 -6.64 32.62 -10.12
CA PRO A 47 -6.73 33.96 -9.56
C PRO A 47 -5.42 34.74 -9.80
N PRO A 48 -5.48 36.01 -10.25
CA PRO A 48 -4.28 36.79 -10.59
C PRO A 48 -3.26 36.87 -9.45
N GLU A 49 -3.74 37.01 -8.21
CA GLU A 49 -2.92 37.11 -7.00
C GLU A 49 -2.20 35.81 -6.61
N TRP A 50 -2.61 34.68 -7.18
CA TRP A 50 -2.01 33.37 -6.87
C TRP A 50 -0.89 32.99 -7.82
N THR A 51 -0.71 33.70 -8.94
CA THR A 51 0.30 33.39 -9.95
C THR A 51 1.25 34.57 -10.18
N LEU A 52 2.29 34.32 -10.97
CA LEU A 52 3.29 35.33 -11.34
C LEU A 52 2.98 35.93 -12.71
N PRO A 53 3.32 37.20 -12.97
CA PRO A 53 3.03 37.86 -14.23
C PRO A 53 3.62 37.13 -15.45
N TRP A 54 2.84 37.04 -16.53
CA TRP A 54 3.17 36.23 -17.71
C TRP A 54 2.53 36.74 -19.01
N PHE A 55 3.05 36.29 -20.15
CA PHE A 55 2.47 36.45 -21.50
C PHE A 55 2.86 35.27 -22.40
N VAL A 56 2.32 35.21 -23.61
CA VAL A 56 2.54 34.11 -24.57
C VAL A 56 3.21 34.60 -25.86
N LEU A 57 4.12 33.80 -26.40
CA LEU A 57 4.62 33.88 -27.78
C LEU A 57 3.87 32.85 -28.63
N SER A 58 3.34 33.28 -29.78
CA SER A 58 2.64 32.38 -30.70
C SER A 58 3.57 31.33 -31.30
N SER A 59 2.97 30.23 -31.76
CA SER A 59 3.64 29.15 -32.49
C SER A 59 4.35 29.60 -33.77
N GLU A 60 3.96 30.74 -34.34
CA GLU A 60 4.63 31.39 -35.47
C GLU A 60 6.12 31.62 -35.18
N CYS A 61 6.48 31.94 -33.93
CA CYS A 61 7.88 32.14 -33.53
C CYS A 61 8.71 30.87 -33.72
N PHE A 62 8.17 29.71 -33.33
CA PHE A 62 8.85 28.43 -33.54
C PHE A 62 8.91 28.07 -35.03
N GLN A 63 7.80 28.25 -35.74
CA GLN A 63 7.70 27.91 -37.17
C GLN A 63 8.70 28.72 -38.02
N GLU A 64 8.83 30.03 -37.76
CA GLU A 64 9.83 30.89 -38.42
C GLU A 64 11.26 30.46 -38.10
N TYR A 65 11.53 30.05 -36.85
CA TYR A 65 12.85 29.58 -36.43
C TYR A 65 13.23 28.24 -37.07
N VAL A 66 12.29 27.29 -37.14
CA VAL A 66 12.48 25.98 -37.80
C VAL A 66 12.64 26.15 -39.32
N GLY A 67 11.89 27.08 -39.93
CA GLY A 67 11.97 27.39 -41.36
C GLY A 67 13.26 28.10 -41.80
N ALA A 68 14.06 28.60 -40.86
CA ALA A 68 15.32 29.28 -41.15
C ALA A 68 16.42 28.27 -41.56
N LYS A 69 16.91 28.40 -42.80
CA LYS A 69 17.84 27.46 -43.44
C LYS A 69 19.27 27.47 -42.87
N ASN A 70 19.67 28.52 -42.16
CA ASN A 70 21.02 28.69 -41.61
C ASN A 70 20.99 29.44 -40.26
N ASP A 71 22.08 29.37 -39.50
CA ASP A 71 22.16 29.93 -38.14
C ASP A 71 22.09 31.45 -38.11
N GLU A 72 22.55 32.13 -39.17
CA GLU A 72 22.40 33.60 -39.31
C GLU A 72 20.93 34.01 -39.31
N LYS A 73 20.09 33.36 -40.14
CA LYS A 73 18.65 33.65 -40.18
C LYS A 73 17.94 33.25 -38.89
N LYS A 74 18.34 32.16 -38.25
CA LYS A 74 17.82 31.79 -36.92
C LYS A 74 18.07 32.88 -35.90
N ASN A 75 19.27 33.45 -35.88
CA ASN A 75 19.62 34.57 -34.99
C ASN A 75 18.81 35.83 -35.32
N GLU A 76 18.57 36.13 -36.59
CA GLU A 76 17.71 37.25 -37.01
C GLU A 76 16.27 37.09 -36.50
N VAL A 77 15.69 35.88 -36.62
CA VAL A 77 14.34 35.57 -36.10
C VAL A 77 14.29 35.80 -34.59
N ILE A 78 15.24 35.23 -33.82
CA ILE A 78 15.24 35.38 -32.36
C ILE A 78 15.39 36.86 -31.96
N LYS A 79 16.24 37.63 -32.62
CA LYS A 79 16.39 39.07 -32.38
C LYS A 79 15.10 39.84 -32.65
N ALA A 80 14.44 39.57 -33.78
CA ALA A 80 13.20 40.22 -34.14
C ALA A 80 12.08 39.94 -33.11
N TRP A 81 11.95 38.68 -32.68
CA TRP A 81 10.97 38.29 -31.66
C TRP A 81 11.32 38.81 -30.27
N SER A 82 12.60 38.82 -29.90
CA SER A 82 13.05 39.35 -28.60
C SER A 82 12.72 40.84 -28.46
N LYS A 83 12.94 41.63 -29.52
CA LYS A 83 12.59 43.06 -29.54
C LYS A 83 11.07 43.31 -29.35
N LYS A 84 10.22 42.45 -29.92
CA LYS A 84 8.75 42.52 -29.69
C LYS A 84 8.39 42.21 -28.24
N CYS A 85 9.13 41.31 -27.59
CA CYS A 85 8.91 40.92 -26.20
C CYS A 85 9.34 41.98 -25.19
N GLU A 86 10.39 42.76 -25.46
CA GLU A 86 10.89 43.81 -24.56
C GLU A 86 9.78 44.78 -24.12
N GLN A 87 8.92 45.19 -25.06
CA GLN A 87 7.77 46.05 -24.77
C GLN A 87 6.73 45.33 -23.91
N GLN A 88 6.55 44.02 -24.10
CA GLN A 88 5.56 43.24 -23.36
C GLN A 88 5.99 42.83 -21.96
N ILE A 89 7.30 42.71 -21.71
CA ILE A 89 7.86 42.44 -20.37
C ILE A 89 7.37 43.53 -19.39
N GLU A 90 7.57 44.80 -19.73
CA GLU A 90 7.17 45.92 -18.88
C GLU A 90 5.64 46.05 -18.77
N LEU A 91 4.91 45.96 -19.90
CA LEU A 91 3.45 46.07 -19.91
C LEU A 91 2.75 44.93 -19.16
N SER A 92 3.39 43.77 -19.03
CA SER A 92 2.85 42.61 -18.32
C SER A 92 3.29 42.53 -16.87
N GLY A 93 3.99 43.55 -16.35
CA GLY A 93 4.41 43.60 -14.95
C GLY A 93 5.60 42.70 -14.63
N ILE A 94 6.33 42.23 -15.64
CA ILE A 94 7.59 41.49 -15.47
C ILE A 94 8.72 42.53 -15.26
N PRO A 95 9.51 42.46 -14.18
CA PRO A 95 10.60 43.40 -13.97
C PRO A 95 11.66 43.30 -15.08
N LYS A 96 12.11 44.45 -15.62
CA LYS A 96 13.13 44.50 -16.70
C LYS A 96 14.44 43.78 -16.37
N ASN A 97 14.86 43.82 -15.11
CA ASN A 97 16.03 43.10 -14.60
C ASN A 97 15.64 41.85 -13.77
N GLY A 98 14.39 41.39 -13.91
CA GLY A 98 13.89 40.22 -13.21
C GLY A 98 14.32 38.92 -13.87
N LYS A 99 14.29 37.83 -13.09
CA LYS A 99 14.43 36.48 -13.63
C LYS A 99 13.12 36.08 -14.32
N ILE A 100 13.23 35.31 -15.40
CA ILE A 100 12.11 34.77 -16.17
C ILE A 100 12.29 33.28 -16.40
N ILE A 101 11.19 32.63 -16.74
CA ILE A 101 11.14 31.26 -17.21
C ILE A 101 10.31 31.20 -18.49
N ILE A 102 10.89 30.59 -19.53
CA ILE A 102 10.23 30.31 -20.80
C ILE A 102 9.85 28.84 -20.81
N ARG A 103 8.56 28.55 -21.04
CA ARG A 103 8.03 27.18 -21.07
C ARG A 103 7.33 26.91 -22.40
N SER A 104 7.67 25.81 -23.05
CA SER A 104 6.91 25.33 -24.21
C SER A 104 5.50 24.91 -23.80
N SER A 105 4.49 25.31 -24.56
CA SER A 105 3.06 25.03 -24.38
C SER A 105 2.51 24.50 -25.70
N GLY A 106 2.59 23.18 -25.89
CA GLY A 106 2.11 22.52 -27.10
C GLY A 106 0.58 22.48 -27.15
N VAL A 107 0.00 22.67 -28.34
CA VAL A 107 -1.47 22.63 -28.50
C VAL A 107 -2.08 21.23 -28.34
N ASN A 108 -1.27 20.19 -28.54
CA ASN A 108 -1.66 18.79 -28.41
C ASN A 108 -1.09 18.13 -27.13
N GLU A 109 -0.51 18.92 -26.22
CA GLU A 109 0.05 18.43 -24.96
C GLU A 109 -1.09 17.95 -24.04
N THR A 110 -0.97 16.73 -23.52
CA THR A 110 -1.89 16.22 -22.49
C THR A 110 -1.19 16.12 -21.15
N LEU A 111 -1.97 16.00 -20.06
CA LEU A 111 -1.45 15.69 -18.72
C LEU A 111 -0.52 14.45 -18.69
N LYS A 112 -0.70 13.50 -19.62
CA LYS A 112 0.11 12.28 -19.74
C LYS A 112 1.49 12.54 -20.37
N ASP A 113 1.71 13.70 -20.97
CA ASP A 113 2.94 14.15 -21.64
C ASP A 113 3.83 15.02 -20.74
N ARG A 114 3.49 15.13 -19.45
CA ARG A 114 4.26 15.93 -18.51
C ARG A 114 5.72 15.48 -18.41
N GLY A 115 6.62 16.47 -18.39
CA GLY A 115 8.05 16.27 -18.30
C GLY A 115 8.74 16.02 -19.64
N LYS A 116 7.98 16.01 -20.75
CA LYS A 116 8.53 15.96 -22.11
C LYS A 116 9.00 17.33 -22.61
N PHE A 117 8.28 18.39 -22.27
CA PHE A 117 8.55 19.74 -22.78
C PHE A 117 9.55 20.53 -21.93
N TYR A 118 10.39 21.33 -22.59
CA TYR A 118 11.49 22.06 -21.96
C TYR A 118 11.05 23.36 -21.30
N SER A 119 11.75 23.70 -20.22
CA SER A 119 11.62 24.99 -19.54
C SER A 119 13.01 25.56 -19.30
N LYS A 120 13.22 26.84 -19.66
CA LYS A 120 14.49 27.54 -19.45
C LYS A 120 14.35 28.78 -18.62
N THR A 121 15.17 28.86 -17.59
CA THR A 121 15.33 30.07 -16.78
C THR A 121 16.38 30.99 -17.39
N GLY A 122 16.16 32.29 -17.22
CA GLY A 122 17.05 33.33 -17.70
C GLY A 122 16.72 34.69 -17.08
N GLU A 123 17.33 35.74 -17.61
CA GLU A 123 17.04 37.12 -17.21
C GLU A 123 16.21 37.81 -18.29
N ALA A 124 15.31 38.70 -17.89
CA ALA A 124 14.45 39.46 -18.82
C ALA A 124 15.26 40.33 -19.80
N ASN A 125 16.41 40.86 -19.35
CA ASN A 125 17.36 41.63 -20.18
C ASN A 125 18.14 40.78 -21.19
N ASN A 126 18.09 39.45 -21.07
CA ASN A 126 18.80 38.48 -21.91
C ASN A 126 17.83 37.39 -22.40
N LEU A 127 16.65 37.86 -22.82
CA LEU A 127 15.60 37.02 -23.37
C LEU A 127 16.08 36.29 -24.63
N GLU A 128 16.85 36.96 -25.50
CA GLU A 128 17.38 36.42 -26.76
C GLU A 128 18.07 35.07 -26.56
N LYS A 129 19.07 35.03 -25.66
CA LYS A 129 19.82 33.81 -25.36
C LYS A 129 18.97 32.73 -24.68
N THR A 130 17.98 33.15 -23.89
CA THR A 130 17.10 32.20 -23.18
C THR A 130 16.09 31.57 -24.14
N LEU A 131 15.54 32.36 -25.06
CA LEU A 131 14.64 31.92 -26.10
C LEU A 131 15.37 31.00 -27.08
N GLN A 132 16.57 31.37 -27.53
CA GLN A 132 17.38 30.53 -28.41
C GLN A 132 17.64 29.14 -27.81
N ARG A 133 18.11 29.06 -26.55
CA ARG A 133 18.30 27.78 -25.86
C ARG A 133 17.02 26.95 -25.76
N CYS A 134 15.88 27.61 -25.57
CA CYS A 134 14.59 26.93 -25.54
C CYS A 134 14.23 26.37 -26.93
N MET A 135 14.42 27.15 -28.01
CA MET A 135 14.14 26.71 -29.38
C MET A 135 15.02 25.54 -29.81
N GLU A 136 16.31 25.59 -29.52
CA GLU A 136 17.28 24.54 -29.88
C GLU A 136 16.91 23.20 -29.23
N GLU A 137 16.53 23.20 -27.95
CA GLU A 137 16.12 21.96 -27.27
C GLU A 137 14.83 21.36 -27.86
N ASN A 138 13.82 22.19 -28.14
CA ASN A 138 12.59 21.70 -28.78
C ASN A 138 12.85 21.23 -30.22
N LEU A 139 13.80 21.81 -30.96
CA LEU A 139 14.16 21.36 -32.31
C LEU A 139 14.82 19.98 -32.31
N THR A 140 15.64 19.68 -31.29
CA THR A 140 16.32 18.38 -31.15
C THR A 140 15.41 17.26 -30.63
N ASP A 141 14.21 17.60 -30.17
CA ASP A 141 13.28 16.65 -29.57
C ASP A 141 12.39 15.97 -30.63
N PRO A 142 12.45 14.63 -30.78
CA PRO A 142 11.58 13.89 -31.69
C PRO A 142 10.08 14.14 -31.45
N ASP A 143 9.67 14.33 -30.19
CA ASP A 143 8.25 14.52 -29.82
C ASP A 143 7.73 15.90 -30.23
N SER A 144 8.63 16.87 -30.45
CA SER A 144 8.27 18.23 -30.88
C SER A 144 8.08 18.37 -32.39
N SER A 145 8.41 17.33 -33.16
CA SER A 145 8.32 17.34 -34.63
C SER A 145 6.87 17.43 -35.10
N GLY A 146 6.56 18.44 -35.92
CA GLY A 146 5.23 18.64 -36.50
C GLY A 146 4.17 19.20 -35.53
N GLN A 147 4.56 19.62 -34.32
CA GLN A 147 3.64 20.24 -33.36
C GLN A 147 3.63 21.78 -33.47
N GLU A 148 2.49 22.39 -33.20
CA GLU A 148 2.41 23.83 -32.94
C GLU A 148 2.72 24.11 -31.47
N ILE A 149 3.83 24.81 -31.22
CA ILE A 149 4.35 25.08 -29.87
C ILE A 149 4.31 26.57 -29.59
N ASN A 150 3.44 26.98 -28.67
CA ASN A 150 3.48 28.33 -28.11
C ASN A 150 4.51 28.37 -26.96
N PHE A 151 5.00 29.57 -26.59
CA PHE A 151 5.88 29.72 -25.42
C PHE A 151 5.29 30.65 -24.38
N VAL A 152 5.16 30.16 -23.15
CA VAL A 152 4.78 30.97 -22.00
C VAL A 152 6.03 31.62 -21.42
N VAL A 153 6.06 32.95 -21.39
CA VAL A 153 7.09 33.74 -20.71
C VAL A 153 6.50 34.22 -19.39
N GLN A 154 7.01 33.71 -18.27
CA GLN A 154 6.54 34.04 -16.93
C GLN A 154 7.69 34.58 -16.07
N SER A 155 7.37 35.50 -15.15
CA SER A 155 8.30 35.91 -14.10
C SER A 155 8.75 34.70 -13.27
N TYR A 156 10.03 34.62 -12.94
CA TYR A 156 10.60 33.53 -12.17
C TYR A 156 11.07 34.03 -10.81
N VAL A 157 10.54 33.42 -9.75
CA VAL A 157 11.02 33.61 -8.38
C VAL A 157 11.79 32.37 -7.99
N GLU A 158 12.99 32.55 -7.44
CA GLU A 158 13.82 31.44 -7.00
C GLU A 158 13.16 30.73 -5.81
N PRO A 159 12.74 29.47 -5.97
CA PRO A 159 12.00 28.76 -4.93
C PRO A 159 12.92 28.36 -3.79
N LYS A 160 12.48 28.58 -2.54
CA LYS A 160 13.04 27.86 -1.39
C LYS A 160 12.63 26.40 -1.44
N GLU A 161 11.38 26.16 -1.81
CA GLU A 161 10.84 24.83 -2.10
C GLU A 161 9.83 24.93 -3.24
N LYS A 162 9.63 23.83 -3.95
CA LYS A 162 8.62 23.70 -5.01
C LYS A 162 7.98 22.33 -4.94
N GLY A 163 6.87 22.15 -5.64
CA GLY A 163 6.25 20.84 -5.72
C GLY A 163 4.89 20.84 -6.39
N HIS A 164 4.13 19.80 -6.09
CA HIS A 164 2.87 19.50 -6.74
C HIS A 164 1.71 19.47 -5.75
N LEU A 165 0.51 19.75 -6.24
CA LEU A 165 -0.74 19.54 -5.51
C LEU A 165 -1.79 18.98 -6.50
N SER A 166 -2.27 17.77 -6.27
CA SER A 166 -3.13 17.07 -7.22
C SER A 166 -4.27 16.33 -6.55
N ASN A 167 -5.46 16.40 -7.16
CA ASN A 167 -6.58 15.49 -6.90
C ASN A 167 -6.92 14.64 -8.12
N GLU A 168 -6.00 14.44 -9.06
CA GLU A 168 -6.14 13.47 -10.15
C GLU A 168 -6.58 12.11 -9.60
N ARG A 169 -7.28 11.32 -10.40
CA ARG A 169 -7.73 9.98 -9.96
C ARG A 169 -6.56 9.10 -9.56
N ARG A 170 -5.39 9.21 -10.19
CA ARG A 170 -4.19 8.47 -9.77
C ARG A 170 -3.68 8.83 -8.36
N CYS A 171 -3.99 10.03 -7.88
CA CYS A 171 -3.53 10.54 -6.59
C CYS A 171 -4.57 10.33 -5.50
N ALA A 172 -5.86 10.46 -5.83
CA ALA A 172 -6.94 10.43 -4.85
C ALA A 172 -8.23 9.80 -5.40
N LYS A 173 -8.85 8.94 -4.58
CA LYS A 173 -10.16 8.34 -4.88
C LYS A 173 -11.27 9.38 -4.96
N GLU A 174 -11.36 10.26 -3.97
CA GLU A 174 -12.38 11.31 -3.89
C GLU A 174 -11.84 12.65 -4.38
N ALA A 175 -12.62 13.44 -5.13
CA ALA A 175 -12.15 14.71 -5.71
C ALA A 175 -11.81 15.78 -4.66
N ARG A 176 -12.30 15.61 -3.42
CA ARG A 176 -12.03 16.49 -2.28
C ARG A 176 -10.70 16.20 -1.58
N ASP A 177 -10.07 15.07 -1.88
CA ASP A 177 -8.82 14.65 -1.28
C ASP A 177 -7.68 15.01 -2.23
N TRP A 178 -6.66 15.68 -1.70
CA TRP A 178 -5.53 16.16 -2.49
C TRP A 178 -4.23 15.60 -1.94
N LEU A 179 -3.36 15.18 -2.86
CA LEU A 179 -1.99 14.83 -2.59
C LEU A 179 -1.12 16.04 -2.89
N GLY A 180 -0.48 16.58 -1.87
CA GLY A 180 0.62 17.52 -2.01
C GLY A 180 1.95 16.77 -2.02
N GLU A 181 2.91 17.23 -2.81
CA GLU A 181 4.25 16.68 -2.86
C GLU A 181 5.25 17.83 -2.84
N VAL A 182 6.29 17.75 -1.99
CA VAL A 182 7.40 18.69 -2.01
C VAL A 182 8.57 18.05 -2.75
N GLU A 183 9.07 18.68 -3.81
CA GLU A 183 10.26 18.21 -4.51
C GLU A 183 11.51 18.47 -3.65
N LYS A 184 12.19 17.40 -3.23
CA LYS A 184 13.52 17.46 -2.63
C LYS A 184 14.56 16.92 -3.63
N SER A 185 15.84 17.20 -3.37
CA SER A 185 16.98 16.83 -4.23
C SER A 185 17.14 15.33 -4.49
N SER A 186 16.42 14.48 -3.77
CA SER A 186 16.53 13.03 -3.87
C SER A 186 15.19 12.29 -3.69
N TYR A 187 14.08 12.98 -3.40
CA TYR A 187 12.75 12.38 -3.33
C TYR A 187 11.65 13.44 -3.34
N SER A 188 10.42 13.02 -3.63
CA SER A 188 9.24 13.84 -3.35
C SER A 188 8.68 13.47 -1.98
N GLU A 189 8.48 14.46 -1.12
CA GLU A 189 7.89 14.27 0.22
C GLU A 189 6.36 14.48 0.14
N PRO A 190 5.55 13.42 0.27
CA PRO A 190 4.11 13.54 0.14
C PRO A 190 3.47 14.07 1.44
N PHE A 191 2.43 14.89 1.30
CA PHE A 191 1.55 15.33 2.38
C PHE A 191 0.09 15.37 1.90
N LYS A 192 -0.87 15.20 2.81
CA LYS A 192 -2.30 15.18 2.44
C LYS A 192 -2.95 16.54 2.71
N VAL A 193 -3.71 17.04 1.74
CA VAL A 193 -4.56 18.23 1.91
C VAL A 193 -6.01 17.79 1.78
N ASN A 194 -6.65 17.54 2.93
CA ASN A 194 -8.02 17.03 2.98
C ASN A 194 -8.97 18.16 3.35
N PHE A 195 -9.60 18.79 2.35
CA PHE A 195 -10.61 19.80 2.61
C PHE A 195 -11.97 19.16 2.94
N ARG A 196 -12.63 19.65 3.99
CA ARG A 196 -13.97 19.22 4.40
C ARG A 196 -14.78 20.46 4.76
N LYS A 197 -15.77 20.80 3.92
CA LYS A 197 -16.62 22.00 4.09
C LYS A 197 -17.23 22.14 5.49
N TRP A 198 -17.54 21.04 6.16
CA TRP A 198 -18.17 21.02 7.48
C TRP A 198 -17.19 21.12 8.66
N ARG A 199 -15.88 20.88 8.44
CA ARG A 199 -14.84 21.03 9.48
C ARG A 199 -14.06 22.33 9.36
N THR A 200 -13.96 22.86 8.15
CA THR A 200 -13.08 23.99 7.84
C THR A 200 -13.88 25.06 7.11
N GLU A 201 -14.10 26.18 7.77
CA GLU A 201 -14.74 27.35 7.19
C GLU A 201 -13.69 28.19 6.46
N ILE A 202 -13.74 28.19 5.13
CA ILE A 202 -12.86 28.98 4.25
C ILE A 202 -13.74 29.84 3.36
N ASP A 203 -13.56 31.16 3.47
CA ASP A 203 -14.18 32.14 2.58
C ASP A 203 -13.37 32.19 1.27
N ILE A 204 -13.85 31.44 0.27
CA ILE A 204 -13.13 31.22 -1.00
C ILE A 204 -13.03 32.52 -1.81
N GLU A 205 -14.03 33.40 -1.78
CA GLU A 205 -13.99 34.65 -2.54
C GLU A 205 -12.92 35.58 -1.98
N LYS A 206 -12.85 35.75 -0.66
CA LYS A 206 -11.76 36.51 -0.03
C LYS A 206 -10.39 35.88 -0.27
N ALA A 207 -10.30 34.54 -0.32
CA ALA A 207 -9.04 33.85 -0.54
C ALA A 207 -8.46 34.10 -1.95
N LYS A 208 -9.30 34.33 -2.98
CA LYS A 208 -8.87 34.63 -4.36
C LYS A 208 -8.28 36.04 -4.52
N GLU A 209 -8.71 36.97 -3.67
CA GLU A 209 -8.33 38.39 -3.74
C GLU A 209 -6.97 38.69 -3.07
N VAL A 210 -6.33 37.69 -2.45
CA VAL A 210 -5.07 37.86 -1.73
C VAL A 210 -4.04 36.80 -2.15
N PRO A 211 -2.73 37.12 -2.10
CA PRO A 211 -1.68 36.13 -2.30
C PRO A 211 -1.73 34.99 -1.28
N ILE A 212 -1.32 33.79 -1.70
CA ILE A 212 -1.31 32.61 -0.82
C ILE A 212 -0.18 32.74 0.20
N LYS A 213 -0.49 33.29 1.38
CA LYS A 213 0.48 33.52 2.45
C LYS A 213 0.94 32.21 3.11
N CYS A 214 2.24 32.05 3.27
CA CYS A 214 2.89 30.92 3.92
C CYS A 214 4.24 31.37 4.50
N ASP A 215 4.25 31.84 5.75
CA ASP A 215 5.48 32.36 6.39
C ASP A 215 6.42 31.24 6.87
N LEU A 216 5.88 30.03 7.09
CA LEU A 216 6.62 28.89 7.64
C LEU A 216 6.45 27.65 6.75
N SER A 217 7.52 26.88 6.56
CA SER A 217 7.51 25.67 5.74
C SER A 217 6.52 24.61 6.24
N ILE A 218 6.26 24.54 7.55
CA ILE A 218 5.28 23.60 8.13
C ILE A 218 3.82 24.00 7.86
N SER A 219 3.56 25.26 7.49
CA SER A 219 2.22 25.77 7.24
C SER A 219 1.71 25.53 5.81
N LYS A 220 2.53 24.95 4.92
CA LYS A 220 2.17 24.75 3.50
C LYS A 220 0.86 23.99 3.31
N GLN A 221 0.64 22.93 4.09
CA GLN A 221 -0.60 22.16 4.04
C GLN A 221 -1.82 23.05 4.28
N LYS A 222 -1.74 23.96 5.27
CA LYS A 222 -2.81 24.90 5.61
C LYS A 222 -2.99 25.96 4.52
N SER A 223 -1.90 26.52 3.98
CA SER A 223 -1.96 27.53 2.93
C SER A 223 -2.53 26.97 1.62
N LEU A 224 -2.11 25.77 1.21
CA LEU A 224 -2.61 25.07 0.03
C LEU A 224 -4.05 24.54 0.20
N MET A 225 -4.56 24.47 1.44
CA MET A 225 -5.95 24.11 1.68
C MET A 225 -6.94 25.15 1.09
N ASN A 226 -6.54 26.42 0.98
CA ASN A 226 -7.34 27.45 0.30
C ASN A 226 -7.48 27.14 -1.20
N VAL A 227 -6.40 26.69 -1.83
CA VAL A 227 -6.38 26.28 -3.25
C VAL A 227 -7.25 25.05 -3.45
N ALA A 228 -7.09 24.04 -2.59
CA ALA A 228 -7.92 22.84 -2.61
C ALA A 228 -9.41 23.19 -2.42
N ALA A 229 -9.75 24.09 -1.50
CA ALA A 229 -11.12 24.53 -1.25
C ALA A 229 -11.75 25.19 -2.49
N TRP A 230 -11.03 26.11 -3.14
CA TRP A 230 -11.45 26.71 -4.41
C TRP A 230 -11.67 25.63 -5.48
N ALA A 231 -10.68 24.77 -5.67
CA ALA A 231 -10.74 23.73 -6.71
C ALA A 231 -11.87 22.72 -6.48
N THR A 232 -12.28 22.45 -5.24
CA THR A 232 -13.46 21.57 -4.97
C THR A 232 -14.80 22.15 -5.41
N GLN A 233 -14.88 23.44 -5.77
CA GLN A 233 -16.08 24.02 -6.38
C GLN A 233 -16.19 23.71 -7.89
N LEU A 234 -15.10 23.23 -8.49
CA LEU A 234 -15.01 22.99 -9.92
C LEU A 234 -15.40 21.54 -10.27
N ASP A 235 -16.04 21.37 -11.43
CA ASP A 235 -16.39 20.06 -12.01
C ASP A 235 -15.20 19.41 -12.73
N SER A 236 -14.02 19.48 -12.12
CA SER A 236 -12.78 19.01 -12.74
C SER A 236 -11.76 18.64 -11.66
N ARG A 237 -11.04 17.55 -11.90
CA ARG A 237 -9.83 17.24 -11.15
C ARG A 237 -8.67 17.99 -11.78
N LEU A 238 -7.83 18.55 -10.94
CA LEU A 238 -6.76 19.45 -11.32
C LEU A 238 -5.44 18.99 -10.73
N HIS A 239 -4.40 19.38 -11.43
CA HIS A 239 -3.04 19.32 -10.95
C HIS A 239 -2.46 20.73 -10.91
N PHE A 240 -1.82 21.11 -9.81
CA PHE A 240 -1.09 22.36 -9.67
C PHE A 240 0.41 22.12 -9.49
N GLU A 241 1.22 22.92 -10.18
CA GLU A 241 2.61 23.12 -9.79
C GLU A 241 2.72 24.40 -8.96
N TRP A 242 3.42 24.32 -7.84
CA TRP A 242 3.58 25.43 -6.92
C TRP A 242 5.03 25.67 -6.55
N ILE A 243 5.35 26.93 -6.28
CA ILE A 243 6.65 27.36 -5.75
C ILE A 243 6.44 28.16 -4.47
N TRP A 244 7.37 28.07 -3.53
CA TRP A 244 7.36 28.82 -2.28
C TRP A 244 8.65 29.63 -2.13
N ASN A 245 8.53 30.94 -1.95
CA ASN A 245 9.69 31.84 -1.83
C ASN A 245 10.10 32.13 -0.37
N GLY A 246 9.45 31.49 0.61
CA GLY A 246 9.64 31.75 2.03
C GLY A 246 8.57 32.62 2.69
N LYS A 247 7.69 33.27 1.91
CA LYS A 247 6.59 34.11 2.42
C LYS A 247 5.26 33.82 1.72
N HIS A 248 5.29 33.57 0.43
CA HIS A 248 4.10 33.26 -0.37
C HIS A 248 4.32 32.01 -1.21
N ILE A 249 3.22 31.32 -1.46
CA ILE A 249 3.13 30.24 -2.45
C ILE A 249 2.56 30.85 -3.73
N TYR A 250 3.18 30.53 -4.86
CA TYR A 250 2.67 30.87 -6.18
C TYR A 250 2.34 29.59 -6.94
N LEU A 251 1.18 29.57 -7.58
CA LEU A 251 0.79 28.54 -8.52
C LEU A 251 1.35 28.93 -9.89
N VAL A 252 2.22 28.10 -10.44
CA VAL A 252 2.95 28.39 -11.70
C VAL A 252 2.43 27.57 -12.88
N GLN A 253 1.57 26.59 -12.61
CA GLN A 253 0.89 25.79 -13.62
C GLN A 253 -0.37 25.18 -13.02
N VAL A 254 -1.42 25.06 -13.82
CA VAL A 254 -2.58 24.22 -13.51
C VAL A 254 -2.98 23.46 -14.77
N GLU A 255 -3.30 22.19 -14.60
CA GLU A 255 -3.75 21.32 -15.68
C GLU A 255 -5.02 20.59 -15.24
N LYS A 256 -5.92 20.38 -16.19
CA LYS A 256 -7.14 19.61 -15.97
C LYS A 256 -6.91 18.15 -16.32
N GLU A 257 -7.38 17.25 -15.46
CA GLU A 257 -7.40 15.83 -15.77
C GLU A 257 -8.42 15.53 -16.87
N THR A 258 -7.95 14.88 -17.94
CA THR A 258 -8.77 14.29 -18.99
C THR A 258 -8.97 12.81 -18.68
N THR A 259 -10.11 12.46 -18.07
CA THR A 259 -10.47 11.05 -17.89
C THR A 259 -10.94 10.49 -19.23
N THR A 260 -10.18 9.57 -19.82
CA THR A 260 -10.48 8.93 -21.12
C THR A 260 -10.97 7.49 -21.00
N GLY A 261 -10.98 6.90 -19.80
CA GLY A 261 -11.38 5.52 -19.58
C GLY A 261 -12.86 5.25 -19.90
N THR A 262 -13.11 4.26 -20.75
CA THR A 262 -14.46 3.84 -21.18
C THR A 262 -14.77 2.39 -20.81
N TYR A 263 -13.77 1.60 -20.39
CA TYR A 263 -13.97 0.18 -20.11
C TYR A 263 -14.72 -0.06 -18.80
N ILE A 264 -15.82 -0.81 -18.87
CA ILE A 264 -16.66 -1.20 -17.73
C ILE A 264 -16.59 -2.72 -17.53
N PRO A 265 -15.91 -3.23 -16.46
CA PRO A 265 -15.61 -4.66 -16.29
C PRO A 265 -16.81 -5.62 -16.33
N ASN A 266 -18.00 -5.19 -15.92
CA ASN A 266 -19.18 -6.08 -15.84
C ASN A 266 -19.96 -6.19 -17.15
N GLN A 267 -19.86 -5.19 -18.00
CA GLN A 267 -20.72 -5.11 -19.18
C GLN A 267 -20.24 -6.08 -20.28
N SER A 268 -18.95 -6.41 -20.29
CA SER A 268 -18.36 -7.35 -21.24
C SER A 268 -18.86 -8.80 -21.09
N ILE A 269 -19.44 -9.18 -19.94
CA ILE A 269 -19.82 -10.57 -19.63
C ILE A 269 -21.20 -10.92 -20.16
N SER A 270 -22.12 -9.96 -20.25
CA SER A 270 -23.52 -10.21 -20.62
C SER A 270 -23.72 -10.70 -22.05
N ASN A 271 -22.72 -10.52 -22.92
CA ASN A 271 -22.87 -10.72 -24.37
C ASN A 271 -22.36 -12.08 -24.88
N LEU A 272 -21.83 -12.96 -24.02
CA LEU A 272 -21.06 -14.16 -24.46
C LEU A 272 -21.66 -15.53 -24.10
N SER A 273 -22.92 -15.59 -23.63
CA SER A 273 -23.52 -16.87 -23.21
C SER A 273 -24.32 -17.56 -24.32
N LYS A 274 -23.68 -18.46 -25.07
CA LYS A 274 -24.36 -19.60 -25.71
C LYS A 274 -23.70 -20.89 -25.25
N LYS A 275 -24.49 -21.77 -24.63
CA LYS A 275 -24.08 -23.15 -24.36
C LYS A 275 -24.21 -23.97 -25.63
N SER A 276 -23.18 -24.76 -25.91
CA SER A 276 -23.22 -25.78 -26.93
C SER A 276 -22.53 -27.03 -26.38
N HIS A 277 -23.26 -28.14 -26.33
CA HIS A 277 -22.61 -29.44 -26.28
C HIS A 277 -22.06 -29.72 -27.67
N PHE A 278 -20.75 -29.93 -27.75
CA PHE A 278 -20.10 -30.20 -29.03
C PHE A 278 -20.03 -31.70 -29.26
N THR A 279 -20.29 -32.10 -30.50
CA THR A 279 -20.05 -33.48 -30.94
C THR A 279 -18.80 -33.44 -31.81
N LEU A 280 -17.65 -33.63 -31.17
CA LEU A 280 -16.32 -33.51 -31.78
C LEU A 280 -15.82 -34.87 -32.26
N LYS A 281 -15.14 -34.90 -33.40
CA LYS A 281 -14.62 -36.14 -34.02
C LYS A 281 -13.10 -36.27 -33.89
N CYS A 282 -12.37 -35.17 -34.06
CA CYS A 282 -10.92 -35.08 -33.98
C CYS A 282 -10.47 -34.65 -32.58
N PHE A 283 -11.17 -33.69 -31.98
CA PHE A 283 -10.98 -33.30 -30.58
C PHE A 283 -11.74 -34.23 -29.65
N ARG A 284 -11.20 -34.47 -28.46
CA ARG A 284 -11.83 -35.27 -27.40
C ARG A 284 -11.73 -34.58 -26.05
N GLU A 285 -12.60 -34.91 -25.11
CA GLU A 285 -12.45 -34.45 -23.72
C GLU A 285 -11.19 -35.04 -23.07
N ILE A 286 -10.63 -34.28 -22.14
CA ILE A 286 -9.48 -34.71 -21.34
C ILE A 286 -9.84 -35.87 -20.39
N ASN A 287 -8.87 -36.75 -20.14
CA ASN A 287 -9.04 -37.88 -19.22
C ASN A 287 -7.83 -38.07 -18.27
N LYS A 288 -7.92 -39.03 -17.35
CA LYS A 288 -6.87 -39.30 -16.36
C LYS A 288 -5.52 -39.70 -16.96
N TYR A 289 -5.49 -40.24 -18.18
CA TYR A 289 -4.24 -40.56 -18.88
C TYR A 289 -3.54 -39.29 -19.32
N ASP A 290 -4.28 -38.32 -19.85
CA ASP A 290 -3.74 -37.01 -20.25
C ASP A 290 -3.13 -36.27 -19.06
N ALA A 291 -3.72 -36.37 -17.87
CA ALA A 291 -3.22 -35.77 -16.64
C ALA A 291 -1.85 -36.30 -16.20
N LYS A 292 -1.50 -37.54 -16.59
CA LYS A 292 -0.16 -38.11 -16.34
C LYS A 292 0.87 -37.60 -17.34
N LYS A 293 0.41 -37.18 -18.51
CA LYS A 293 1.25 -36.81 -19.66
C LYS A 293 1.50 -35.30 -19.74
N TYR A 294 0.49 -34.49 -19.49
CA TYR A 294 0.51 -33.05 -19.70
C TYR A 294 0.33 -32.28 -18.39
N ARG A 295 1.27 -31.37 -18.09
CA ARG A 295 1.31 -30.59 -16.85
C ARG A 295 0.05 -29.76 -16.64
N LYS A 296 -0.44 -29.11 -17.70
CA LYS A 296 -1.62 -28.24 -17.63
C LYS A 296 -2.88 -29.04 -17.32
N ILE A 297 -2.97 -30.28 -17.80
CA ILE A 297 -4.10 -31.18 -17.53
C ILE A 297 -4.01 -31.76 -16.12
N LYS A 298 -2.80 -32.06 -15.61
CA LYS A 298 -2.60 -32.45 -14.21
C LYS A 298 -3.30 -31.47 -13.24
N ASN A 299 -3.12 -30.17 -13.46
CA ASN A 299 -3.73 -29.13 -12.61
C ASN A 299 -5.25 -29.24 -12.57
N VAL A 300 -5.90 -29.46 -13.72
CA VAL A 300 -7.35 -29.60 -13.83
C VAL A 300 -7.84 -30.80 -13.02
N PHE A 301 -7.14 -31.92 -13.09
CA PHE A 301 -7.47 -33.11 -12.30
C PHE A 301 -7.23 -32.91 -10.81
N THR A 302 -6.23 -32.12 -10.40
CA THR A 302 -6.08 -31.69 -9.00
C THR A 302 -7.32 -30.95 -8.52
N TYR A 303 -7.87 -30.04 -9.34
CA TYR A 303 -9.10 -29.31 -9.00
C TYR A 303 -10.33 -30.22 -8.92
N MET A 304 -10.51 -31.11 -9.90
CA MET A 304 -11.60 -32.10 -9.90
C MET A 304 -11.56 -32.99 -8.66
N ASN A 305 -10.38 -33.47 -8.26
CA ASN A 305 -10.20 -34.30 -7.06
C ASN A 305 -10.53 -33.55 -5.76
N LEU A 306 -10.42 -32.22 -5.76
CA LEU A 306 -10.79 -31.36 -4.64
C LEU A 306 -12.25 -30.88 -4.70
N ASN A 307 -13.04 -31.40 -5.65
CA ASN A 307 -14.42 -30.96 -5.94
C ASN A 307 -14.51 -29.46 -6.22
N LEU A 308 -13.48 -28.89 -6.87
CA LEU A 308 -13.48 -27.50 -7.30
C LEU A 308 -14.10 -27.39 -8.71
N PRO A 309 -14.76 -26.26 -9.01
CA PRO A 309 -15.34 -26.02 -10.31
C PRO A 309 -14.31 -26.03 -11.44
N THR A 310 -14.67 -26.64 -12.56
CA THR A 310 -13.88 -26.67 -13.81
C THR A 310 -14.80 -26.44 -15.00
N ILE A 311 -14.23 -26.16 -16.17
CA ILE A 311 -14.96 -26.11 -17.46
C ILE A 311 -14.56 -27.29 -18.35
N PRO A 312 -15.37 -27.62 -19.37
CA PRO A 312 -14.97 -28.58 -20.40
C PRO A 312 -13.67 -28.15 -21.08
N ILE A 313 -12.76 -29.11 -21.23
CA ILE A 313 -11.47 -28.93 -21.91
C ILE A 313 -11.32 -30.06 -22.91
N TYR A 314 -10.97 -29.70 -24.13
CA TYR A 314 -10.78 -30.61 -25.24
C TYR A 314 -9.30 -30.68 -25.61
N ILE A 315 -8.84 -31.83 -26.09
CA ILE A 315 -7.45 -32.05 -26.49
C ILE A 315 -7.40 -32.61 -27.91
N LEU A 316 -6.43 -32.10 -28.67
CA LEU A 316 -5.96 -32.65 -29.94
C LEU A 316 -4.48 -33.02 -29.79
N ASP A 317 -4.21 -34.31 -29.63
CA ASP A 317 -2.87 -34.90 -29.45
C ASP A 317 -2.54 -35.97 -30.52
N ASN A 318 -3.39 -36.12 -31.53
CA ASN A 318 -3.18 -37.11 -32.59
C ASN A 318 -2.05 -36.69 -33.55
N ARG A 319 -0.91 -37.38 -33.45
CA ARG A 319 0.30 -37.10 -34.24
C ARG A 319 0.09 -37.11 -35.76
N LYS A 320 -0.83 -37.93 -36.29
CA LYS A 320 -1.13 -37.95 -37.74
C LYS A 320 -1.82 -36.65 -38.16
N ILE A 321 -2.79 -36.20 -37.38
CA ILE A 321 -3.53 -34.95 -37.63
C ILE A 321 -2.59 -33.75 -37.50
N LEU A 322 -1.74 -33.71 -36.47
CA LEU A 322 -0.75 -32.64 -36.27
C LEU A 322 0.26 -32.54 -37.42
N LYS A 323 0.72 -33.67 -37.96
CA LYS A 323 1.61 -33.70 -39.15
C LYS A 323 0.90 -33.23 -40.43
N SER A 324 -0.39 -33.48 -40.57
CA SER A 324 -1.19 -32.94 -41.68
C SER A 324 -1.36 -31.43 -41.55
N LEU A 325 -1.66 -30.94 -40.33
CA LEU A 325 -1.76 -29.51 -40.02
C LEU A 325 -0.45 -28.76 -40.33
N SER A 326 0.70 -29.29 -39.95
CA SER A 326 1.99 -28.66 -40.24
C SER A 326 2.32 -28.56 -41.74
N LYS A 327 1.67 -29.38 -42.56
CA LYS A 327 1.76 -29.36 -44.03
C LYS A 327 0.67 -28.52 -44.70
N GLY A 328 -0.18 -27.85 -43.91
CA GLY A 328 -1.29 -27.05 -44.41
C GLY A 328 -2.55 -27.86 -44.79
N ILE A 329 -2.62 -29.15 -44.46
CA ILE A 329 -3.74 -30.03 -44.83
C ILE A 329 -4.71 -30.15 -43.63
N VAL A 330 -5.98 -29.80 -43.85
CA VAL A 330 -7.06 -29.85 -42.84
C VAL A 330 -8.18 -30.75 -43.34
N SER A 331 -8.54 -31.79 -42.57
CA SER A 331 -9.68 -32.65 -42.92
C SER A 331 -11.02 -31.93 -42.70
N ASN A 332 -12.06 -32.35 -43.41
CA ASN A 332 -13.41 -31.81 -43.23
C ASN A 332 -13.93 -32.03 -41.79
N GLU A 333 -13.56 -33.14 -41.16
CA GLU A 333 -13.93 -33.44 -39.77
C GLU A 333 -13.26 -32.49 -38.78
N LEU A 334 -11.96 -32.20 -38.96
CA LEU A 334 -11.24 -31.26 -38.11
C LEU A 334 -11.76 -29.83 -38.31
N ARG A 335 -12.09 -29.47 -39.54
CA ARG A 335 -12.67 -28.16 -39.87
C ARG A 335 -14.02 -27.97 -39.17
N GLU A 336 -14.87 -28.99 -39.17
CA GLU A 336 -16.17 -28.94 -38.49
C GLU A 336 -16.02 -28.87 -36.96
N ASP A 337 -15.08 -29.61 -36.37
CA ASP A 337 -14.76 -29.48 -34.95
C ASP A 337 -14.30 -28.06 -34.60
N ILE A 338 -13.42 -27.46 -35.40
CA ILE A 338 -12.93 -26.09 -35.18
C ILE A 338 -14.08 -25.09 -35.29
N ARG A 339 -14.95 -25.21 -36.30
CA ARG A 339 -16.14 -24.37 -36.47
C ARG A 339 -17.06 -24.43 -35.27
N GLN A 340 -17.31 -25.63 -34.74
CA GLN A 340 -18.10 -25.82 -33.53
C GLN A 340 -17.44 -25.10 -32.34
N LEU A 341 -16.14 -25.31 -32.13
CA LEU A 341 -15.40 -24.71 -31.02
C LEU A 341 -15.32 -23.18 -31.10
N THR A 342 -15.09 -22.59 -32.28
CA THR A 342 -15.00 -21.13 -32.48
C THR A 342 -16.35 -20.44 -32.34
N SER A 343 -17.47 -21.15 -32.55
CA SER A 343 -18.83 -20.61 -32.35
C SER A 343 -19.11 -20.16 -30.92
N ALA A 344 -18.33 -20.64 -29.95
CA ALA A 344 -18.39 -20.27 -28.55
C ALA A 344 -17.06 -19.66 -28.06
N SER A 345 -16.35 -18.95 -28.94
CA SER A 345 -15.07 -18.28 -28.65
C SER A 345 -13.97 -19.23 -28.18
N LEU A 346 -13.14 -19.71 -29.09
CA LEU A 346 -12.11 -20.71 -28.81
C LEU A 346 -10.82 -20.08 -28.29
N VAL A 347 -10.24 -20.67 -27.25
CA VAL A 347 -8.86 -20.41 -26.82
C VAL A 347 -8.07 -21.71 -26.90
N ILE A 348 -6.94 -21.66 -27.60
CA ILE A 348 -6.05 -22.80 -27.83
C ILE A 348 -4.77 -22.57 -27.04
N ARG A 349 -4.36 -23.58 -26.27
CA ARG A 349 -3.10 -23.62 -25.53
C ARG A 349 -2.30 -24.81 -25.99
N THR A 350 -0.98 -24.73 -25.91
CA THR A 350 -0.11 -25.88 -26.20
C THR A 350 0.46 -26.47 -24.92
N ASP A 351 0.59 -27.79 -24.86
CA ASP A 351 1.39 -28.50 -23.85
C ASP A 351 2.27 -29.58 -24.51
N LEU A 352 3.36 -29.97 -23.83
CA LEU A 352 4.27 -31.04 -24.26
C LEU A 352 4.35 -32.13 -23.19
N SER A 353 4.70 -33.36 -23.58
CA SER A 353 4.90 -34.48 -22.64
C SER A 353 6.18 -34.42 -21.81
N SER A 354 6.96 -33.36 -21.94
CA SER A 354 8.29 -33.28 -21.37
C SER A 354 8.29 -33.07 -19.86
N LYS A 355 9.43 -33.36 -19.23
CA LYS A 355 9.73 -32.99 -17.84
C LYS A 355 10.68 -31.80 -17.73
N ASP A 356 11.28 -31.36 -18.84
CA ASP A 356 12.18 -30.23 -18.86
C ASP A 356 11.39 -28.92 -18.75
N GLN A 357 11.53 -28.24 -17.61
CA GLN A 357 10.85 -26.96 -17.36
C GLN A 357 11.25 -25.87 -18.35
N SER A 358 12.44 -25.96 -18.95
CA SER A 358 12.92 -24.95 -19.90
C SER A 358 12.12 -24.95 -21.22
N ILE A 359 11.63 -26.12 -21.66
CA ILE A 359 10.82 -26.25 -22.88
C ILE A 359 9.31 -26.22 -22.62
N LEU A 360 8.86 -26.54 -21.40
CA LEU A 360 7.45 -26.43 -20.99
C LEU A 360 6.99 -24.98 -20.75
N GLN A 361 7.94 -24.08 -20.56
CA GLN A 361 7.67 -22.65 -20.48
C GLN A 361 7.49 -22.07 -21.90
N MET A 362 6.59 -21.08 -22.03
CA MET A 362 6.43 -20.29 -23.28
C MET A 362 5.79 -21.02 -24.47
N LEU A 363 5.11 -22.15 -24.22
CA LEU A 363 4.35 -22.81 -25.27
C LEU A 363 3.25 -21.88 -25.82
N PRO A 364 3.05 -21.87 -27.15
CA PRO A 364 2.16 -20.92 -27.79
C PRO A 364 0.72 -21.06 -27.29
N ARG A 365 0.02 -19.93 -27.29
CA ARG A 365 -1.40 -19.83 -26.96
C ARG A 365 -2.05 -18.82 -27.90
N SER A 366 -3.30 -19.08 -28.28
CA SER A 366 -4.11 -18.13 -29.02
C SER A 366 -4.78 -17.10 -28.11
N GLU A 367 -5.18 -15.99 -28.70
CA GLU A 367 -6.20 -15.11 -28.13
C GLU A 367 -7.59 -15.77 -28.16
N GLU A 368 -8.65 -14.96 -28.13
CA GLU A 368 -10.02 -15.41 -28.35
C GLU A 368 -10.31 -15.55 -29.86
N LEU A 369 -10.35 -16.78 -30.34
CA LEU A 369 -10.62 -17.12 -31.73
C LEU A 369 -12.13 -17.31 -31.94
N ARG A 370 -12.77 -16.32 -32.57
CA ARG A 370 -14.20 -16.32 -32.94
C ARG A 370 -14.45 -16.76 -34.38
N ASP A 371 -13.39 -16.95 -35.16
CA ASP A 371 -13.43 -17.26 -36.59
C ASP A 371 -12.70 -18.58 -36.91
N GLU A 372 -13.32 -19.38 -37.78
CA GLU A 372 -12.82 -20.68 -38.22
C GLU A 372 -11.46 -20.54 -38.93
N LEU A 373 -11.33 -19.55 -39.80
CA LEU A 373 -10.16 -19.34 -40.66
C LEU A 373 -8.95 -18.90 -39.82
N ARG A 374 -9.14 -17.95 -38.89
CA ARG A 374 -8.12 -17.53 -37.91
C ARG A 374 -7.64 -18.72 -37.07
N ALA A 375 -8.55 -19.57 -36.60
CA ALA A 375 -8.20 -20.73 -35.78
C ALA A 375 -7.40 -21.80 -36.55
N ILE A 376 -7.80 -22.09 -37.79
CA ILE A 376 -7.06 -23.01 -38.67
C ILE A 376 -5.65 -22.49 -38.94
N THR A 377 -5.52 -21.22 -39.34
CA THR A 377 -4.22 -20.61 -39.63
C THR A 377 -3.31 -20.68 -38.40
N TRP A 378 -3.82 -20.33 -37.22
CA TRP A 378 -3.07 -20.42 -35.98
C TRP A 378 -2.58 -21.85 -35.69
N LEU A 379 -3.46 -22.85 -35.82
CA LEU A 379 -3.12 -24.27 -35.61
C LEU A 379 -2.06 -24.76 -36.60
N GLN A 380 -2.16 -24.39 -37.87
CA GLN A 380 -1.20 -24.77 -38.91
C GLN A 380 0.18 -24.17 -38.64
N GLU A 381 0.25 -22.86 -38.36
CA GLU A 381 1.48 -22.16 -38.06
C GLU A 381 2.18 -22.74 -36.82
N LYS A 382 1.43 -22.94 -35.73
CA LYS A 382 2.02 -23.46 -34.49
C LYS A 382 2.35 -24.95 -34.58
N ALA A 383 1.58 -25.75 -35.32
CA ALA A 383 1.95 -27.14 -35.58
C ALA A 383 3.25 -27.23 -36.38
N LYS A 384 3.43 -26.39 -37.40
CA LYS A 384 4.67 -26.30 -38.18
C LYS A 384 5.86 -25.88 -37.32
N LEU A 385 5.68 -24.88 -36.47
CA LEU A 385 6.72 -24.39 -35.56
C LEU A 385 7.14 -25.46 -34.54
N LEU A 386 6.17 -26.12 -33.88
CA LEU A 386 6.45 -27.07 -32.79
C LEU A 386 7.03 -28.39 -33.31
N LEU A 387 6.54 -28.90 -34.45
CA LEU A 387 7.06 -30.14 -35.07
C LEU A 387 8.39 -29.93 -35.80
N GLY A 388 8.71 -28.68 -36.19
CA GLY A 388 9.97 -28.32 -36.83
C GLY A 388 11.11 -28.04 -35.85
N ASP A 389 10.82 -27.89 -34.55
CA ASP A 389 11.82 -27.67 -33.52
C ASP A 389 12.48 -28.99 -33.10
N SER A 390 13.79 -29.09 -33.29
CA SER A 390 14.57 -30.29 -32.95
C SER A 390 14.53 -30.63 -31.46
N LYS A 391 14.27 -29.64 -30.58
CA LYS A 391 14.11 -29.89 -29.14
C LYS A 391 12.85 -30.70 -28.81
N ASN A 392 11.86 -30.74 -29.71
CA ASN A 392 10.58 -31.39 -29.49
C ASN A 392 10.45 -32.72 -30.27
N GLU A 393 11.53 -33.21 -30.90
CA GLU A 393 11.50 -34.34 -31.83
C GLU A 393 10.90 -35.63 -31.22
N PHE A 394 11.17 -35.84 -29.92
CA PHE A 394 10.71 -37.00 -29.15
C PHE A 394 9.51 -36.72 -28.25
N GLU A 395 9.02 -35.48 -28.21
CA GLU A 395 7.93 -35.08 -27.32
C GLU A 395 6.57 -35.17 -28.03
N ASP A 396 5.55 -35.59 -27.29
CA ASP A 396 4.19 -35.56 -27.77
C ASP A 396 3.59 -34.16 -27.54
N ILE A 397 3.08 -33.57 -28.62
CA ILE A 397 2.48 -32.24 -28.63
C ILE A 397 0.96 -32.36 -28.43
N ALA A 398 0.39 -31.48 -27.62
CA ALA A 398 -1.05 -31.34 -27.47
C ALA A 398 -1.51 -29.90 -27.67
N PHE A 399 -2.57 -29.73 -28.47
CA PHE A 399 -3.40 -28.53 -28.44
C PHE A 399 -4.56 -28.74 -27.48
N ILE A 400 -4.57 -27.96 -26.41
CA ILE A 400 -5.58 -27.93 -25.35
C ILE A 400 -6.53 -26.77 -25.65
N CYS A 401 -7.76 -27.11 -25.98
CA CYS A 401 -8.82 -26.18 -26.36
C CYS A 401 -9.82 -26.01 -25.22
N HIS A 402 -10.20 -24.76 -24.96
CA HIS A 402 -11.30 -24.42 -24.08
C HIS A 402 -12.02 -23.18 -24.62
N ASN A 403 -13.27 -22.99 -24.24
CA ASN A 403 -13.97 -21.76 -24.56
C ASN A 403 -13.47 -20.60 -23.69
N PHE A 404 -13.53 -19.38 -24.23
CA PHE A 404 -13.16 -18.18 -23.52
C PHE A 404 -13.98 -18.05 -22.22
N ILE A 405 -13.31 -17.64 -21.14
CA ILE A 405 -13.89 -17.55 -19.81
C ILE A 405 -14.16 -16.06 -19.54
N PRO A 406 -15.42 -15.58 -19.64
CA PRO A 406 -15.74 -14.16 -19.50
C PRO A 406 -15.83 -13.77 -18.02
N SER A 407 -14.69 -13.61 -17.35
CA SER A 407 -14.60 -13.19 -15.96
C SER A 407 -14.58 -11.66 -15.81
N GLU A 408 -15.16 -11.13 -14.73
CA GLU A 408 -15.02 -9.70 -14.36
C GLU A 408 -13.56 -9.34 -14.07
N ALA A 409 -12.86 -10.24 -13.39
CA ALA A 409 -11.50 -10.04 -12.92
C ALA A 409 -10.70 -11.36 -12.97
N ALA A 410 -9.39 -11.20 -12.94
CA ALA A 410 -8.45 -12.28 -12.72
C ALA A 410 -7.70 -12.05 -11.41
N ALA A 411 -7.26 -13.14 -10.78
CA ALA A 411 -6.45 -13.07 -9.57
C ALA A 411 -5.33 -14.11 -9.57
N PHE A 412 -4.19 -13.76 -8.99
CA PHE A 412 -3.16 -14.71 -8.55
C PHE A 412 -3.22 -14.84 -7.04
N ALA A 413 -3.32 -16.06 -6.54
CA ALA A 413 -3.34 -16.37 -5.12
C ALA A 413 -2.10 -17.19 -4.75
N PHE A 414 -1.32 -16.73 -3.79
CA PHE A 414 -0.16 -17.43 -3.27
C PHE A 414 -0.48 -18.09 -1.94
N ALA A 415 -0.28 -19.40 -1.88
CA ALA A 415 -0.52 -20.20 -0.68
C ALA A 415 0.63 -21.18 -0.45
N THR A 416 0.99 -21.36 0.82
CA THR A 416 2.02 -22.30 1.27
C THR A 416 1.39 -23.37 2.16
N PRO A 417 1.73 -24.66 2.01
CA PRO A 417 1.19 -25.72 2.85
C PRO A 417 1.52 -25.47 4.32
N GLY A 418 0.52 -25.55 5.20
CA GLY A 418 0.69 -25.32 6.63
C GLY A 418 0.84 -23.85 7.04
N GLU A 419 0.81 -22.89 6.11
CA GLU A 419 0.81 -21.46 6.45
C GLU A 419 -0.61 -20.91 6.49
N ARG A 420 -0.91 -20.04 7.47
CA ARG A 420 -2.27 -19.49 7.66
C ARG A 420 -2.62 -18.35 6.71
N LYS A 421 -1.62 -17.59 6.22
CA LYS A 421 -1.85 -16.40 5.38
C LYS A 421 -1.82 -16.76 3.90
N VAL A 422 -2.82 -16.31 3.16
CA VAL A 422 -2.90 -16.40 1.70
C VAL A 422 -2.89 -14.99 1.12
N GLN A 423 -1.98 -14.75 0.18
CA GLN A 423 -1.94 -13.48 -0.55
C GLN A 423 -2.75 -13.61 -1.84
N VAL A 424 -3.51 -12.57 -2.20
CA VAL A 424 -4.26 -12.50 -3.46
C VAL A 424 -3.98 -11.15 -4.12
N GLU A 425 -3.53 -11.18 -5.37
CA GLU A 425 -3.33 -10.01 -6.23
C GLU A 425 -4.33 -10.09 -7.39
N SER A 426 -5.10 -9.03 -7.65
CA SER A 426 -6.23 -9.11 -8.59
C SER A 426 -6.54 -7.81 -9.35
N LEU A 427 -6.97 -7.95 -10.60
CA LEU A 427 -7.26 -6.86 -11.52
C LEU A 427 -8.45 -7.22 -12.41
N TRP A 428 -9.18 -6.21 -12.88
CA TRP A 428 -10.24 -6.36 -13.88
C TRP A 428 -9.73 -7.03 -15.17
N GLY A 429 -10.63 -7.71 -15.88
CA GLY A 429 -10.33 -8.32 -17.17
C GLY A 429 -9.55 -9.64 -17.04
N ILE A 430 -8.62 -9.87 -17.99
CA ILE A 430 -7.89 -11.14 -18.10
C ILE A 430 -6.56 -11.12 -17.32
N PRO A 431 -5.98 -12.29 -16.99
CA PRO A 431 -4.82 -12.41 -16.11
C PRO A 431 -3.58 -11.64 -16.57
N GLU A 432 -3.41 -11.42 -17.87
CA GLU A 432 -2.24 -10.74 -18.41
C GLU A 432 -2.23 -9.25 -18.10
N GLY A 433 -3.37 -8.67 -17.70
CA GLY A 433 -3.40 -7.33 -17.12
C GLY A 433 -2.57 -7.23 -15.84
N LEU A 434 -2.54 -8.29 -15.02
CA LEU A 434 -1.78 -8.32 -13.77
C LEU A 434 -0.27 -8.26 -13.99
N TYR A 435 0.22 -8.53 -15.20
CA TYR A 435 1.67 -8.62 -15.43
C TYR A 435 2.35 -7.25 -15.39
N TYR A 436 1.63 -6.18 -15.71
CA TYR A 436 2.22 -4.85 -15.93
C TYR A 436 1.44 -3.69 -15.28
N ASN A 437 0.22 -3.92 -14.81
CA ASN A 437 -0.65 -2.85 -14.33
C ASN A 437 -0.83 -2.90 -12.80
N SER A 438 -1.05 -1.72 -12.21
CA SER A 438 -1.46 -1.60 -10.80
C SER A 438 -2.75 -2.39 -10.56
N HIS A 439 -2.86 -2.99 -9.38
CA HIS A 439 -3.83 -4.02 -9.06
C HIS A 439 -4.15 -4.02 -7.57
N ASP A 440 -5.26 -4.64 -7.19
CA ASP A 440 -5.62 -4.75 -5.78
C ASP A 440 -4.86 -5.89 -5.13
N LYS A 441 -4.50 -5.68 -3.86
CA LYS A 441 -3.82 -6.70 -3.05
C LYS A 441 -4.69 -7.03 -1.84
N PHE A 442 -4.69 -8.30 -1.48
CA PHE A 442 -5.39 -8.84 -0.32
C PHE A 442 -4.49 -9.83 0.42
N VAL A 443 -4.56 -9.84 1.74
CA VAL A 443 -4.05 -10.93 2.58
C VAL A 443 -5.21 -11.47 3.37
N VAL A 444 -5.50 -12.76 3.18
CA VAL A 444 -6.56 -13.47 3.89
C VAL A 444 -5.90 -14.39 4.90
N ASP A 445 -6.24 -14.20 6.16
CA ASP A 445 -5.79 -15.02 7.26
C ASP A 445 -6.82 -16.12 7.54
N THR A 446 -6.41 -17.37 7.29
CA THR A 446 -7.23 -18.58 7.50
C THR A 446 -7.23 -19.06 8.95
N ASN A 447 -6.69 -18.25 9.87
CA ASN A 447 -6.66 -18.39 11.33
C ASN A 447 -5.79 -19.54 11.88
N ASN A 448 -5.84 -20.73 11.29
CA ASN A 448 -5.21 -21.93 11.83
C ASN A 448 -4.22 -22.56 10.86
N LYS A 449 -3.18 -23.22 11.40
CA LYS A 449 -2.22 -24.01 10.62
C LYS A 449 -2.87 -25.18 9.88
N LYS A 450 -3.81 -25.88 10.52
CA LYS A 450 -4.67 -26.89 9.86
C LYS A 450 -5.89 -26.18 9.30
N LEU A 451 -6.15 -26.38 8.01
CA LEU A 451 -7.28 -25.75 7.36
C LEU A 451 -8.59 -26.42 7.75
N ASP A 452 -9.50 -25.65 8.36
CA ASP A 452 -10.92 -25.97 8.38
C ASP A 452 -11.59 -25.28 7.18
N SER A 453 -12.02 -26.06 6.21
CA SER A 453 -12.63 -25.54 4.97
C SER A 453 -14.15 -25.37 5.04
N SER A 454 -14.77 -25.58 6.21
CA SER A 454 -16.20 -25.37 6.39
C SER A 454 -16.60 -23.91 6.12
N LYS A 455 -17.84 -23.69 5.62
CA LYS A 455 -18.34 -22.34 5.35
C LYS A 455 -18.34 -21.44 6.61
N ASN A 456 -18.57 -22.03 7.77
CA ASN A 456 -18.56 -21.32 9.05
C ASN A 456 -17.14 -20.86 9.42
N ALA A 457 -16.11 -21.66 9.14
CA ALA A 457 -14.72 -21.26 9.36
C ALA A 457 -14.29 -20.13 8.41
N GLN A 458 -14.70 -20.19 7.14
CA GLN A 458 -14.40 -19.16 6.13
C GLN A 458 -14.96 -17.78 6.49
N ALA A 459 -16.14 -17.72 7.11
CA ALA A 459 -16.77 -16.47 7.55
C ALA A 459 -15.96 -15.74 8.63
N ASN A 460 -15.09 -16.45 9.36
CA ASN A 460 -14.25 -15.89 10.43
C ASN A 460 -12.85 -15.50 9.96
N TYR A 461 -12.54 -15.61 8.67
CA TYR A 461 -11.24 -15.22 8.13
C TYR A 461 -11.05 -13.71 8.20
N LYS A 462 -9.84 -13.28 8.58
CA LYS A 462 -9.51 -11.85 8.60
C LYS A 462 -8.96 -11.45 7.24
N ILE A 463 -9.53 -10.40 6.65
CA ILE A 463 -9.12 -9.88 5.34
C ILE A 463 -8.44 -8.53 5.54
N LEU A 464 -7.20 -8.43 5.08
CA LEU A 464 -6.48 -7.17 4.93
C LEU A 464 -6.48 -6.80 3.45
N SER A 465 -7.02 -5.63 3.11
CA SER A 465 -7.14 -5.16 1.73
C SER A 465 -6.34 -3.89 1.48
N LYS A 466 -5.57 -3.84 0.40
CA LYS A 466 -4.93 -2.63 -0.14
C LYS A 466 -5.49 -2.39 -1.54
N ILE A 467 -6.47 -1.48 -1.63
CA ILE A 467 -7.11 -1.10 -2.90
C ILE A 467 -6.28 -0.01 -3.57
N GLN A 468 -5.96 -0.23 -4.86
CA GLN A 468 -5.13 0.67 -5.65
C GLN A 468 -5.92 1.33 -6.79
N PHE A 469 -5.35 2.41 -7.32
CA PHE A 469 -5.82 3.02 -8.56
C PHE A 469 -5.40 2.17 -9.76
N LYS A 470 -6.38 1.55 -10.41
CA LYS A 470 -6.22 0.68 -11.56
C LYS A 470 -6.57 1.46 -12.82
N ASN A 471 -5.57 2.05 -13.46
CA ASN A 471 -5.82 2.87 -14.66
C ASN A 471 -6.15 2.00 -15.89
N TYR A 472 -5.49 0.85 -16.01
CA TYR A 472 -5.58 -0.01 -17.18
C TYR A 472 -5.82 -1.46 -16.77
N CYS A 473 -6.49 -2.20 -17.64
CA CYS A 473 -6.54 -3.66 -17.63
C CYS A 473 -6.32 -4.20 -19.05
N VAL A 474 -6.24 -5.51 -19.17
CA VAL A 474 -6.28 -6.18 -20.48
C VAL A 474 -7.63 -6.87 -20.60
N ALA A 475 -8.32 -6.68 -21.73
CA ALA A 475 -9.60 -7.30 -22.02
C ALA A 475 -9.77 -7.47 -23.55
N PRO A 476 -10.54 -8.48 -23.99
CA PRO A 476 -10.84 -8.64 -25.42
C PRO A 476 -11.60 -7.44 -25.97
N ASP A 477 -11.27 -7.05 -27.20
CA ASP A 477 -12.05 -6.10 -27.99
C ASP A 477 -13.24 -6.77 -28.70
N GLU A 478 -13.89 -6.03 -29.61
CA GLU A 478 -15.02 -6.52 -30.40
C GLU A 478 -14.64 -7.69 -31.34
N CYS A 479 -13.36 -7.80 -31.72
CA CYS A 479 -12.82 -8.87 -32.56
C CYS A 479 -12.32 -10.09 -31.75
N GLY A 480 -12.18 -9.94 -30.42
CA GLY A 480 -11.60 -10.96 -29.54
C GLY A 480 -10.09 -10.76 -29.29
N ASP A 481 -9.48 -9.72 -29.86
CA ASP A 481 -8.07 -9.43 -29.68
C ASP A 481 -7.85 -8.81 -28.29
N TRP A 482 -6.80 -9.21 -27.59
CA TRP A 482 -6.57 -8.78 -26.22
C TRP A 482 -5.80 -7.48 -26.16
N ARG A 483 -6.50 -6.38 -25.88
CA ARG A 483 -5.92 -5.04 -25.85
C ARG A 483 -5.88 -4.46 -24.45
N MET A 484 -4.93 -3.54 -24.24
CA MET A 484 -4.93 -2.69 -23.07
C MET A 484 -6.10 -1.72 -23.15
N GLN A 485 -6.96 -1.72 -22.13
CA GLN A 485 -8.14 -0.87 -22.04
C GLN A 485 -8.05 0.01 -20.80
N GLU A 486 -8.41 1.29 -20.96
CA GLU A 486 -8.44 2.26 -19.87
C GLU A 486 -9.76 2.13 -19.09
N ILE A 487 -9.67 1.93 -17.79
CA ILE A 487 -10.80 1.60 -16.93
C ILE A 487 -11.60 2.87 -16.64
N ALA A 488 -12.92 2.80 -16.84
CA ALA A 488 -13.81 3.92 -16.55
C ALA A 488 -13.99 4.13 -15.03
N PRO A 489 -14.05 5.38 -14.54
CA PRO A 489 -14.51 5.65 -13.18
C PRO A 489 -15.95 5.14 -12.96
N PRO A 490 -16.29 4.68 -11.76
CA PRO A 490 -15.45 4.60 -10.56
C PRO A 490 -14.68 3.26 -10.44
N PHE A 491 -14.64 2.42 -11.48
CA PHE A 491 -14.06 1.07 -11.41
C PHE A 491 -12.55 1.06 -11.21
N ASP A 492 -11.88 2.11 -11.64
CA ASP A 492 -10.47 2.38 -11.40
C ASP A 492 -10.09 2.40 -9.89
N TRP A 493 -11.03 2.75 -9.01
CA TRP A 493 -10.86 2.72 -7.54
C TRP A 493 -11.74 1.70 -6.81
N ARG A 494 -12.61 0.96 -7.52
CA ARG A 494 -13.38 -0.13 -6.91
C ARG A 494 -12.49 -1.36 -6.72
N PRO A 495 -12.74 -2.18 -5.69
CA PRO A 495 -12.05 -3.45 -5.54
C PRO A 495 -12.40 -4.37 -6.73
N SER A 496 -11.39 -4.96 -7.37
CA SER A 496 -11.52 -5.93 -8.47
C SER A 496 -12.23 -7.21 -8.05
N ILE A 497 -12.11 -7.59 -6.77
CA ILE A 497 -12.90 -8.65 -6.13
C ILE A 497 -13.93 -8.00 -5.21
N ARG A 498 -15.20 -8.06 -5.58
CA ARG A 498 -16.27 -7.26 -4.93
C ARG A 498 -16.91 -7.90 -3.71
N LYS A 499 -16.84 -9.23 -3.59
CA LYS A 499 -17.45 -9.97 -2.48
C LYS A 499 -16.34 -10.52 -1.57
N GLU A 500 -16.46 -10.29 -0.27
CA GLU A 500 -15.54 -10.87 0.71
C GLU A 500 -15.59 -12.40 0.69
N ASP A 501 -16.78 -12.98 0.49
CA ASP A 501 -16.96 -14.43 0.32
C ASP A 501 -16.13 -15.01 -0.84
N TRP A 502 -15.88 -14.22 -1.89
CA TRP A 502 -15.02 -14.66 -2.98
C TRP A 502 -13.55 -14.71 -2.54
N LEU A 503 -13.10 -13.74 -1.76
CA LEU A 503 -11.74 -13.72 -1.21
C LEU A 503 -11.51 -14.90 -0.25
N THR A 504 -12.45 -15.14 0.67
CA THR A 504 -12.34 -16.25 1.63
C THR A 504 -12.39 -17.61 0.93
N TYR A 505 -13.24 -17.76 -0.10
CA TYR A 505 -13.28 -18.96 -0.95
C TYR A 505 -11.96 -19.16 -1.71
N ILE A 506 -11.44 -18.13 -2.37
CA ILE A 506 -10.15 -18.20 -3.08
C ILE A 506 -9.04 -18.59 -2.11
N ALA A 507 -9.00 -17.99 -0.91
CA ALA A 507 -7.99 -18.29 0.09
C ALA A 507 -8.06 -19.74 0.59
N ALA A 508 -9.25 -20.19 1.02
CA ALA A 508 -9.46 -21.55 1.51
C ALA A 508 -9.06 -22.59 0.47
N ASN A 509 -9.50 -22.41 -0.78
CA ASN A 509 -9.26 -23.40 -1.82
C ASN A 509 -7.83 -23.33 -2.38
N SER A 510 -7.21 -22.15 -2.41
CA SER A 510 -5.77 -22.03 -2.69
C SER A 510 -4.93 -22.80 -1.68
N ARG A 511 -5.29 -22.76 -0.39
CA ARG A 511 -4.65 -23.60 0.64
C ARG A 511 -4.88 -25.09 0.43
N ARG A 512 -6.10 -25.52 0.10
CA ARG A 512 -6.39 -26.94 -0.20
C ARG A 512 -5.55 -27.46 -1.37
N ILE A 513 -5.37 -26.64 -2.41
CA ILE A 513 -4.52 -26.99 -3.55
C ILE A 513 -3.05 -27.08 -3.11
N ALA A 514 -2.55 -26.12 -2.31
CA ALA A 514 -1.17 -26.14 -1.81
C ALA A 514 -0.91 -27.38 -0.94
N GLU A 515 -1.82 -27.69 -0.01
CA GLU A 515 -1.75 -28.89 0.85
C GLU A 515 -1.77 -30.19 0.03
N ARG A 516 -2.54 -30.23 -1.07
CA ARG A 516 -2.60 -31.38 -1.97
C ARG A 516 -1.32 -31.57 -2.78
N GLU A 517 -0.71 -30.49 -3.24
CA GLU A 517 0.55 -30.52 -4.01
C GLU A 517 1.80 -30.58 -3.10
N VAL A 518 1.64 -30.35 -1.80
CA VAL A 518 2.70 -30.37 -0.77
C VAL A 518 3.85 -29.40 -1.10
N LYS A 519 3.52 -28.25 -1.68
CA LYS A 519 4.51 -27.22 -2.03
C LYS A 519 3.88 -25.82 -2.09
N PRO A 520 4.69 -24.75 -1.92
CA PRO A 520 4.24 -23.37 -2.13
C PRO A 520 3.83 -23.17 -3.59
N ILE A 521 2.63 -22.63 -3.81
CA ILE A 521 2.08 -22.46 -5.16
C ILE A 521 1.47 -21.08 -5.37
N SER A 522 1.56 -20.60 -6.61
CA SER A 522 0.76 -19.49 -7.14
C SER A 522 -0.37 -20.07 -7.99
N ILE A 523 -1.62 -19.73 -7.68
CA ILE A 523 -2.83 -20.19 -8.36
C ILE A 523 -3.48 -19.02 -9.09
N MET A 524 -3.70 -19.17 -10.39
CA MET A 524 -4.51 -18.26 -11.19
C MET A 524 -6.00 -18.59 -11.04
N TRP A 525 -6.80 -17.56 -10.77
CA TRP A 525 -8.24 -17.63 -10.61
C TRP A 525 -8.95 -16.71 -11.60
N PHE A 526 -10.05 -17.21 -12.16
CA PHE A 526 -11.06 -16.38 -12.81
C PHE A 526 -12.14 -16.02 -11.80
N VAL A 527 -12.49 -14.74 -11.73
CA VAL A 527 -13.33 -14.18 -10.67
C VAL A 527 -14.52 -13.44 -11.28
N GLY A 528 -15.71 -13.68 -10.73
CA GLY A 528 -16.94 -13.01 -11.15
C GLY A 528 -17.42 -13.48 -12.51
N LEU A 529 -17.60 -14.79 -12.67
CA LEU A 529 -18.25 -15.33 -13.86
C LEU A 529 -19.77 -15.08 -13.79
N GLY A 530 -20.36 -14.67 -14.93
CA GLY A 530 -21.78 -14.37 -15.02
C GLY A 530 -22.63 -15.57 -14.63
N ASN A 531 -23.49 -15.40 -13.63
CA ASN A 531 -24.36 -16.46 -13.12
C ASN A 531 -25.58 -16.68 -14.03
N VAL A 532 -25.35 -16.98 -15.31
CA VAL A 532 -26.43 -17.29 -16.26
C VAL A 532 -27.03 -18.65 -15.86
N ASP A 533 -28.28 -18.62 -15.41
CA ASP A 533 -29.10 -19.77 -14.99
C ASP A 533 -28.60 -20.61 -13.80
N ASN A 534 -27.83 -20.06 -12.84
CA ASN A 534 -27.29 -20.83 -11.69
C ASN A 534 -26.41 -22.04 -12.08
N LYS A 535 -25.91 -22.08 -13.32
CA LYS A 535 -25.18 -23.24 -13.87
C LYS A 535 -23.68 -23.03 -14.07
N MET A 536 -23.19 -21.79 -14.01
CA MET A 536 -21.74 -21.53 -14.05
C MET A 536 -21.23 -21.10 -12.67
N PRO A 537 -20.09 -21.64 -12.22
CA PRO A 537 -19.48 -21.25 -10.96
C PRO A 537 -18.93 -19.84 -11.05
N GLU A 538 -19.15 -19.01 -10.03
CA GLU A 538 -18.67 -17.61 -10.00
C GLU A 538 -17.13 -17.51 -9.97
N LEU A 539 -16.45 -18.56 -9.51
CA LEU A 539 -15.00 -18.62 -9.26
C LEU A 539 -14.44 -19.92 -9.82
N ILE A 540 -13.37 -19.84 -10.60
CA ILE A 540 -12.72 -21.03 -11.17
C ILE A 540 -11.20 -20.96 -10.98
N PRO A 541 -10.57 -21.93 -10.30
CA PRO A 541 -9.13 -22.09 -10.34
C PRO A 541 -8.73 -22.61 -11.71
N TRP A 542 -7.68 -22.05 -12.28
CA TRP A 542 -7.38 -22.30 -13.69
C TRP A 542 -6.02 -22.94 -13.92
N PHE A 543 -4.98 -22.41 -13.29
CA PHE A 543 -3.63 -22.92 -13.44
C PHE A 543 -2.85 -22.61 -12.17
N HIS A 544 -2.08 -23.57 -11.68
CA HIS A 544 -1.15 -23.34 -10.58
C HIS A 544 0.24 -23.83 -10.93
N GLU A 545 1.24 -23.18 -10.36
CA GLU A 545 2.62 -23.61 -10.44
C GLU A 545 3.35 -23.36 -9.12
N GLU A 546 4.47 -24.04 -8.96
CA GLU A 546 5.32 -23.85 -7.79
C GLU A 546 5.91 -22.44 -7.80
N CYS A 547 5.82 -21.78 -6.65
CA CYS A 547 6.22 -20.40 -6.50
C CYS A 547 7.03 -20.30 -5.22
N HIS A 548 8.35 -20.13 -5.34
CA HIS A 548 9.16 -19.82 -4.18
C HIS A 548 8.96 -18.34 -3.88
N ALA A 549 8.35 -18.01 -2.74
CA ALA A 549 8.29 -16.64 -2.27
C ALA A 549 9.72 -16.11 -2.15
N ILE A 550 10.18 -15.38 -3.16
CA ILE A 550 11.45 -14.68 -3.09
C ILE A 550 11.20 -13.55 -2.10
N ALA A 551 11.82 -13.65 -0.92
CA ALA A 551 11.93 -12.52 -0.01
C ALA A 551 12.36 -11.32 -0.87
N PRO A 552 11.59 -10.21 -0.92
CA PRO A 552 11.77 -9.16 -1.91
C PRO A 552 13.19 -8.63 -1.77
N TYR A 553 14.07 -9.13 -2.64
CA TYR A 553 15.47 -8.75 -2.66
C TYR A 553 15.48 -7.23 -2.95
N HIS A 554 16.16 -6.47 -2.09
CA HIS A 554 16.52 -5.06 -2.30
C HIS A 554 15.42 -3.98 -2.35
N SER A 555 14.20 -4.18 -1.84
CA SER A 555 13.25 -3.03 -1.72
C SER A 555 13.66 -1.99 -0.66
N LYS A 556 14.55 -2.32 0.28
CA LYS A 556 15.04 -1.38 1.31
C LYS A 556 16.22 -0.51 0.85
N GLN A 557 16.81 -0.79 -0.31
CA GLN A 557 17.89 0.01 -0.93
C GLN A 557 17.42 0.67 -2.24
N LEU A 558 16.15 1.10 -2.30
CA LEU A 558 15.66 1.85 -3.45
C LEU A 558 16.48 3.14 -3.59
N GLN A 559 17.27 3.22 -4.67
CA GLN A 559 17.93 4.47 -5.07
C GLN A 559 16.83 5.46 -5.43
N LYS A 560 16.61 6.43 -4.54
CA LYS A 560 15.57 7.42 -4.72
C LYS A 560 15.92 8.32 -5.92
N LYS A 561 14.92 8.59 -6.75
CA LYS A 561 15.07 9.38 -7.99
C LYS A 561 15.67 10.75 -7.67
N LYS A 562 16.73 11.14 -8.39
CA LYS A 562 17.23 12.52 -8.38
C LYS A 562 16.35 13.37 -9.32
N PRO A 563 16.26 14.70 -9.14
CA PRO A 563 15.46 15.59 -9.98
C PRO A 563 15.76 15.51 -11.50
N ASN A 564 16.96 15.07 -11.88
CA ASN A 564 17.36 14.93 -13.30
C ASN A 564 17.14 13.51 -13.85
N ASP A 565 16.63 12.58 -13.04
CA ASP A 565 16.42 11.20 -13.45
C ASP A 565 15.28 11.09 -14.46
N LYS A 566 15.60 10.61 -15.66
CA LYS A 566 14.60 10.29 -16.68
C LYS A 566 14.12 8.85 -16.50
N ILE A 567 12.81 8.65 -16.66
CA ILE A 567 12.18 7.33 -16.76
C ILE A 567 11.93 7.05 -18.23
N PHE A 568 12.60 6.05 -18.78
CA PHE A 568 12.32 5.59 -20.14
C PHE A 568 11.16 4.58 -20.08
N THR A 569 10.11 4.78 -20.88
CA THR A 569 8.94 3.88 -20.87
C THR A 569 8.92 3.02 -22.13
N ILE A 570 8.92 1.70 -21.95
CA ILE A 570 8.80 0.72 -23.03
C ILE A 570 7.32 0.35 -23.20
N ARG A 571 6.75 0.68 -24.35
CA ARG A 571 5.37 0.37 -24.74
C ARG A 571 5.27 -0.58 -25.93
N ARG A 572 6.23 -0.50 -26.84
CA ARG A 572 6.29 -1.25 -28.11
C ARG A 572 7.68 -1.85 -28.30
N GLU A 573 7.80 -2.79 -29.25
CA GLU A 573 9.09 -3.42 -29.57
C GLU A 573 10.16 -2.38 -29.98
N HIS A 574 9.77 -1.38 -30.76
CA HIS A 574 10.66 -0.31 -31.22
C HIS A 574 11.29 0.51 -30.08
N ASP A 575 10.59 0.64 -28.94
CA ASP A 575 11.10 1.40 -27.79
C ASP A 575 12.34 0.73 -27.16
N ILE A 576 12.48 -0.58 -27.33
CA ILE A 576 13.65 -1.34 -26.84
C ILE A 576 14.89 -1.03 -27.68
N GLU A 577 14.71 -0.93 -29.01
CA GLU A 577 15.77 -0.55 -29.93
C GLU A 577 16.24 0.89 -29.65
N GLU A 578 15.29 1.80 -29.40
CA GLU A 578 15.59 3.19 -29.06
C GLU A 578 16.30 3.30 -27.70
N LEU A 579 15.85 2.55 -26.69
CA LEU A 579 16.54 2.48 -25.40
C LEU A 579 18.02 2.06 -25.57
N ASN A 580 18.29 1.03 -26.37
CA ASN A 580 19.65 0.57 -26.63
C ASN A 580 20.50 1.67 -27.29
N LYS A 581 19.98 2.34 -28.33
CA LYS A 581 20.67 3.45 -28.99
C LYS A 581 21.00 4.59 -28.03
N GLN A 582 20.11 4.92 -27.10
CA GLN A 582 20.33 5.98 -26.11
C GLN A 582 21.35 5.58 -25.04
N LEU A 583 21.36 4.31 -24.62
CA LEU A 583 22.33 3.78 -23.67
C LEU A 583 23.74 3.70 -24.28
N GLU A 584 23.86 3.30 -25.56
CA GLU A 584 25.14 3.21 -26.30
C GLU A 584 25.81 4.57 -26.54
N LYS A 585 25.02 5.64 -26.72
CA LYS A 585 25.52 7.02 -26.90
C LYS A 585 26.15 7.61 -25.63
N GLY A 586 26.08 6.93 -24.48
CA GLY A 586 26.71 7.35 -23.23
C GLY A 586 26.03 8.53 -22.51
N ASP A 587 24.96 9.10 -23.09
CA ASP A 587 24.35 10.37 -22.67
C ASP A 587 22.96 10.19 -22.01
N SER A 588 22.78 9.10 -21.26
CA SER A 588 21.47 8.79 -20.69
C SER A 588 21.37 9.18 -19.22
N ASN A 589 20.72 10.32 -18.97
CA ASN A 589 20.08 10.65 -17.67
C ASN A 589 18.98 9.63 -17.27
N ILE A 590 18.81 8.55 -18.04
CA ILE A 590 17.88 7.45 -17.75
C ILE A 590 18.42 6.67 -16.57
N THR A 591 17.70 6.68 -15.46
CA THR A 591 18.02 5.84 -14.28
C THR A 591 17.04 4.68 -14.13
N HIS A 592 15.82 4.83 -14.65
CA HIS A 592 14.74 3.88 -14.52
C HIS A 592 14.12 3.51 -15.88
N ILE A 593 13.72 2.25 -16.03
CA ILE A 593 13.03 1.70 -17.19
C ILE A 593 11.65 1.25 -16.73
N ARG A 594 10.59 1.91 -17.21
CA ARG A 594 9.21 1.50 -16.95
C ARG A 594 8.72 0.59 -18.06
N VAL A 595 8.18 -0.58 -17.70
CA VAL A 595 7.62 -1.54 -18.67
C VAL A 595 6.09 -1.43 -18.68
N LYS A 596 5.52 -0.89 -19.77
CA LYS A 596 4.06 -0.76 -19.98
C LYS A 596 3.67 -1.14 -21.41
N PRO A 597 3.66 -2.44 -21.74
CA PRO A 597 3.38 -2.90 -23.09
C PRO A 597 1.97 -2.54 -23.54
N VAL A 598 1.83 -2.03 -24.77
CA VAL A 598 0.53 -1.81 -25.42
C VAL A 598 0.28 -2.79 -26.57
N GLU A 599 1.34 -3.43 -27.07
CA GLU A 599 1.30 -4.44 -28.13
C GLU A 599 1.11 -5.84 -27.55
N GLU A 600 0.33 -6.66 -28.24
CA GLU A 600 0.05 -8.05 -27.85
C GLU A 600 1.33 -8.89 -27.73
N SER A 601 2.22 -8.77 -28.73
CA SER A 601 3.53 -9.44 -28.73
C SER A 601 4.27 -9.13 -27.44
N LEU A 602 4.38 -7.85 -27.08
CA LEU A 602 5.14 -7.40 -25.92
C LEU A 602 4.49 -7.75 -24.56
N LEU A 603 3.16 -7.87 -24.50
CA LEU A 603 2.44 -8.30 -23.29
C LEU A 603 2.74 -9.75 -22.88
N ARG A 604 3.26 -10.58 -23.80
CA ARG A 604 3.31 -12.05 -23.64
C ARG A 604 4.64 -12.67 -24.04
N GLU A 605 5.43 -12.00 -24.88
CA GLU A 605 6.68 -12.53 -25.38
C GLU A 605 7.78 -12.43 -24.32
N LYS A 606 8.10 -13.59 -23.75
CA LYS A 606 9.09 -13.73 -22.69
C LYS A 606 10.51 -13.36 -23.13
N THR A 607 10.85 -13.55 -24.41
CA THR A 607 12.13 -13.11 -25.03
C THR A 607 12.30 -11.61 -24.84
N THR A 608 11.21 -10.86 -24.97
CA THR A 608 11.26 -9.41 -24.90
C THR A 608 11.43 -8.94 -23.47
N LEU A 609 10.69 -9.49 -22.50
CA LEU A 609 10.93 -9.22 -21.07
C LEU A 609 12.34 -9.60 -20.64
N ARG A 610 12.85 -10.73 -21.13
CA ARG A 610 14.23 -11.15 -20.88
C ARG A 610 15.23 -10.16 -21.47
N ARG A 611 15.05 -9.72 -22.71
CA ARG A 611 15.88 -8.69 -23.37
C ARG A 611 15.84 -7.38 -22.58
N ILE A 612 14.67 -6.93 -22.13
CA ILE A 612 14.54 -5.75 -21.27
C ILE A 612 15.33 -5.93 -19.97
N GLY A 613 15.21 -7.10 -19.33
CA GLY A 613 15.98 -7.47 -18.15
C GLY A 613 17.49 -7.44 -18.38
N GLU A 614 17.96 -7.99 -19.50
CA GLU A 614 19.38 -8.04 -19.89
C GLU A 614 19.93 -6.63 -20.17
N VAL A 615 19.18 -5.81 -20.92
CA VAL A 615 19.52 -4.40 -21.18
C VAL A 615 19.61 -3.61 -19.89
N ALA A 616 18.62 -3.71 -19.01
CA ALA A 616 18.61 -3.01 -17.73
C ALA A 616 19.78 -3.43 -16.83
N LYS A 617 20.06 -4.73 -16.76
CA LYS A 617 21.19 -5.29 -16.00
C LYS A 617 22.53 -4.79 -16.52
N ASN A 618 22.76 -4.88 -17.83
CA ASN A 618 24.02 -4.47 -18.45
C ASN A 618 24.28 -2.97 -18.26
N ALA A 619 23.23 -2.15 -18.33
CA ALA A 619 23.31 -0.71 -18.13
C ALA A 619 23.20 -0.28 -16.65
N SER A 620 23.10 -1.22 -15.70
CA SER A 620 22.91 -0.96 -14.26
C SER A 620 21.73 -0.01 -13.97
N LYS A 621 20.61 -0.20 -14.67
CA LYS A 621 19.37 0.58 -14.53
C LYS A 621 18.31 -0.19 -13.74
N ILE A 622 17.38 0.55 -13.12
CA ILE A 622 16.31 -0.03 -12.31
C ILE A 622 15.06 -0.22 -13.18
N ILE A 623 14.42 -1.37 -13.10
CA ILE A 623 13.14 -1.62 -13.77
C ILE A 623 11.98 -1.26 -12.84
N LEU A 624 11.10 -0.37 -13.28
CA LEU A 624 9.83 -0.05 -12.62
C LEU A 624 8.74 -0.96 -13.19
N LEU A 625 8.22 -1.86 -12.37
CA LEU A 625 7.12 -2.77 -12.73
C LEU A 625 5.91 -2.52 -11.81
N GLU A 626 4.80 -2.05 -12.38
CA GLU A 626 3.55 -1.83 -11.63
C GLU A 626 2.73 -3.12 -11.43
N GLY A 627 3.09 -4.19 -12.16
CA GLY A 627 2.40 -5.48 -12.14
C GLY A 627 2.56 -6.27 -10.85
N ALA A 628 1.78 -7.34 -10.76
CA ALA A 628 1.71 -8.33 -9.70
C ALA A 628 3.06 -9.03 -9.47
N THR A 629 3.47 -9.11 -8.21
CA THR A 629 4.69 -9.82 -7.80
C THR A 629 4.53 -11.33 -7.93
N LEU A 630 3.29 -11.82 -7.91
CA LEU A 630 2.94 -13.22 -8.16
C LEU A 630 2.88 -13.59 -9.65
N SER A 631 3.10 -12.63 -10.54
CA SER A 631 3.05 -12.86 -11.99
C SER A 631 4.36 -13.37 -12.57
N HIS A 632 4.24 -14.09 -13.71
CA HIS A 632 5.39 -14.59 -14.44
C HIS A 632 6.36 -13.48 -14.88
N ALA A 633 5.85 -12.29 -15.22
CA ALA A 633 6.66 -11.17 -15.70
C ALA A 633 7.70 -10.72 -14.67
N TYR A 634 7.31 -10.61 -13.41
CA TYR A 634 8.21 -10.26 -12.31
C TYR A 634 9.34 -11.29 -12.16
N TYR A 635 9.00 -12.58 -12.10
CA TYR A 635 9.98 -13.65 -11.92
C TYR A 635 11.03 -13.70 -13.03
N GLN A 636 10.65 -13.42 -14.28
CA GLN A 636 11.61 -13.42 -15.38
C GLN A 636 12.68 -12.36 -15.24
N LEU A 637 12.28 -11.15 -14.87
CA LEU A 637 13.20 -10.03 -14.70
C LEU A 637 14.18 -10.33 -13.56
N ILE A 638 13.68 -10.91 -12.46
CA ILE A 638 14.51 -11.34 -11.33
C ILE A 638 15.45 -12.49 -11.71
N GLN A 639 15.00 -13.48 -12.47
CA GLN A 639 15.82 -14.61 -12.93
C GLN A 639 17.01 -14.17 -13.80
N VAL A 640 16.84 -13.10 -14.58
CA VAL A 640 17.95 -12.50 -15.35
C VAL A 640 18.97 -11.79 -14.44
N GLY A 641 18.56 -11.45 -13.22
CA GLY A 641 19.34 -10.65 -12.28
C GLY A 641 19.18 -9.15 -12.49
N ALA A 642 18.07 -8.71 -13.08
CA ALA A 642 17.74 -7.29 -13.17
C ALA A 642 17.25 -6.77 -11.80
N ILE A 643 17.52 -5.50 -11.50
CA ILE A 643 16.98 -4.83 -10.31
C ILE A 643 15.57 -4.37 -10.64
N VAL A 644 14.57 -4.97 -10.00
CA VAL A 644 13.15 -4.66 -10.23
C VAL A 644 12.56 -4.00 -9.00
N GLU A 645 12.14 -2.75 -9.16
CA GLU A 645 11.26 -2.06 -8.24
C GLU A 645 9.82 -2.37 -8.63
N ALA A 646 9.23 -3.31 -7.91
CA ALA A 646 7.79 -3.54 -7.90
C ALA A 646 7.21 -2.95 -6.61
N GLU A 647 5.99 -2.41 -6.68
CA GLU A 647 5.35 -1.88 -5.48
C GLU A 647 5.23 -2.99 -4.43
N ALA A 648 5.85 -2.77 -3.26
CA ALA A 648 6.19 -3.82 -2.31
C ALA A 648 4.99 -4.63 -1.80
N TRP A 649 5.32 -5.75 -1.16
CA TRP A 649 4.45 -6.54 -0.29
C TRP A 649 3.69 -5.63 0.68
N PHE A 650 2.53 -6.09 1.19
CA PHE A 650 1.91 -5.43 2.34
C PHE A 650 2.99 -5.10 3.36
N ASP A 651 3.02 -3.87 3.88
CA ASP A 651 3.81 -3.60 5.08
C ASP A 651 3.39 -4.67 6.08
N GLU A 652 4.30 -5.62 6.35
CA GLU A 652 3.98 -6.77 7.17
C GLU A 652 3.47 -6.17 8.48
N ASP A 653 2.18 -6.36 8.77
CA ASP A 653 1.59 -6.00 10.05
C ASP A 653 2.17 -6.98 11.06
N LYS A 654 3.45 -6.76 11.39
CA LYS A 654 4.18 -7.45 12.43
C LYS A 654 3.71 -6.79 13.69
N GLU A 655 2.54 -7.21 14.14
CA GLU A 655 2.15 -7.03 15.53
C GLU A 655 3.10 -7.92 16.35
N ILE A 656 4.34 -7.43 16.57
CA ILE A 656 5.31 -8.09 17.44
C ILE A 656 4.87 -7.79 18.85
N ARG A 657 4.31 -8.80 19.50
CA ARG A 657 4.07 -8.75 20.94
C ARG A 657 5.29 -9.32 21.63
N GLU A 658 6.04 -8.45 22.29
CA GLU A 658 7.19 -8.87 23.09
C GLU A 658 6.69 -9.35 24.45
N PHE A 659 7.00 -10.61 24.76
CA PHE A 659 6.74 -11.22 26.06
C PHE A 659 8.06 -11.58 26.72
N HIS A 660 8.24 -11.17 27.97
CA HIS A 660 9.43 -11.48 28.78
C HIS A 660 9.05 -12.32 29.99
N LYS A 661 8.31 -13.40 29.76
CA LYS A 661 7.83 -14.29 30.83
C LYS A 661 8.28 -15.72 30.62
N LEU A 662 8.46 -16.43 31.73
CA LEU A 662 8.66 -17.88 31.73
C LEU A 662 7.31 -18.54 31.42
N VAL A 663 7.29 -19.50 30.50
CA VAL A 663 6.08 -20.24 30.10
C VAL A 663 6.33 -21.74 30.22
N ARG A 664 5.26 -22.53 30.36
CA ARG A 664 5.33 -24.00 30.33
C ARG A 664 5.87 -24.50 28.99
N ASP A 665 6.58 -25.62 29.01
CA ASP A 665 7.34 -26.14 27.85
C ASP A 665 6.53 -26.34 26.57
N LYS A 666 5.25 -26.71 26.69
CA LYS A 666 4.35 -26.94 25.53
C LYS A 666 3.63 -25.69 25.03
N VAL A 667 3.77 -24.54 25.69
CA VAL A 667 3.10 -23.30 25.27
C VAL A 667 3.65 -22.78 23.94
N PRO A 668 4.97 -22.72 23.71
CA PRO A 668 5.52 -22.37 22.39
C PRO A 668 4.99 -23.28 21.27
N ASP A 669 4.94 -24.59 21.50
CA ASP A 669 4.42 -25.55 20.52
C ASP A 669 2.94 -25.32 20.21
N LYS A 670 2.10 -25.08 21.23
CA LYS A 670 0.67 -24.76 21.03
C LYS A 670 0.47 -23.48 20.21
N ILE A 671 1.27 -22.45 20.44
CA ILE A 671 1.20 -21.19 19.68
C ILE A 671 1.67 -21.42 18.23
N SER A 672 2.75 -22.17 18.04
CA SER A 672 3.27 -22.57 16.73
C SER A 672 2.28 -23.45 15.94
N ASP A 673 1.58 -24.36 16.62
CA ASP A 673 0.51 -25.17 16.05
C ASP A 673 -0.71 -24.34 15.66
N GLY A 674 -0.93 -23.21 16.33
CA GLY A 674 -1.89 -22.16 15.93
C GLY A 674 -1.46 -21.38 14.67
N GLY A 675 -0.24 -21.60 14.17
CA GLY A 675 0.29 -20.94 12.97
C GLY A 675 0.94 -19.59 13.24
N GLU A 676 1.25 -19.28 14.50
CA GLU A 676 2.01 -18.08 14.88
C GLU A 676 3.51 -18.39 14.97
N ARG A 677 4.36 -17.40 14.66
CA ARG A 677 5.80 -17.52 14.86
C ARG A 677 6.16 -17.20 16.30
N VAL A 678 6.86 -18.13 16.96
CA VAL A 678 7.35 -17.95 18.33
C VAL A 678 8.87 -17.91 18.34
N ASP A 679 9.44 -16.82 18.86
CA ASP A 679 10.87 -16.75 19.17
C ASP A 679 11.07 -17.06 20.66
N VAL A 680 11.77 -18.16 20.98
CA VAL A 680 12.01 -18.61 22.36
C VAL A 680 13.47 -18.53 22.75
N ARG A 681 13.75 -18.32 24.04
CA ARG A 681 15.09 -18.44 24.63
C ARG A 681 15.03 -19.33 25.87
N THR A 682 15.98 -20.23 26.00
CA THR A 682 16.11 -21.10 27.18
C THR A 682 16.99 -20.45 28.25
N LEU A 683 16.47 -20.30 29.47
CA LEU A 683 17.21 -19.81 30.63
C LEU A 683 17.91 -20.96 31.35
N LYS A 684 19.06 -20.69 31.97
CA LYS A 684 19.83 -21.67 32.78
C LYS A 684 20.41 -21.00 34.03
N GLY A 685 20.70 -21.80 35.05
CA GLY A 685 21.38 -21.36 36.27
C GLY A 685 20.62 -20.26 37.02
N ASP A 686 21.34 -19.21 37.43
CA ASP A 686 20.78 -18.12 38.24
C ASP A 686 19.65 -17.35 37.55
N TYR A 687 19.71 -17.21 36.22
CA TYR A 687 18.65 -16.56 35.45
C TYR A 687 17.35 -17.36 35.48
N LEU A 688 17.43 -18.70 35.45
CA LEU A 688 16.25 -19.57 35.59
C LEU A 688 15.68 -19.50 37.01
N ASN A 689 16.56 -19.50 38.03
CA ASN A 689 16.14 -19.37 39.43
C ASN A 689 15.40 -18.06 39.68
N LYS A 690 15.92 -16.94 39.14
CA LYS A 690 15.25 -15.64 39.21
C LYS A 690 13.90 -15.66 38.51
N ALA A 691 13.83 -16.17 37.29
CA ALA A 691 12.58 -16.24 36.53
C ALA A 691 11.52 -17.13 37.21
N LEU A 692 11.91 -18.25 37.83
CA LEU A 692 10.99 -19.11 38.59
C LEU A 692 10.46 -18.42 39.86
N LYS A 693 11.29 -17.64 40.57
CA LYS A 693 10.83 -16.83 41.71
C LYS A 693 9.88 -15.73 41.29
N GLU A 694 10.16 -15.06 40.17
CA GLU A 694 9.23 -14.09 39.58
C GLU A 694 7.91 -14.76 39.18
N LYS A 695 7.98 -15.94 38.56
CA LYS A 695 6.80 -16.73 38.20
C LYS A 695 5.99 -17.15 39.44
N LEU A 696 6.64 -17.53 40.54
CA LEU A 696 5.95 -17.87 41.79
C LEU A 696 5.14 -16.68 42.34
N VAL A 697 5.67 -15.47 42.21
CA VAL A 697 4.94 -14.25 42.61
C VAL A 697 3.79 -13.97 41.65
N GLU A 698 3.98 -14.17 40.34
CA GLU A 698 2.92 -14.07 39.31
C GLU A 698 1.75 -15.02 39.64
N GLU A 699 2.01 -16.32 39.79
CA GLU A 699 0.96 -17.32 40.10
C GLU A 699 0.28 -17.04 41.44
N ALA A 700 1.04 -16.62 42.47
CA ALA A 700 0.46 -16.29 43.78
C ALA A 700 -0.45 -15.05 43.73
N ILE A 701 -0.16 -14.11 42.83
CA ILE A 701 -1.03 -12.96 42.57
C ILE A 701 -2.25 -13.39 41.77
N GLU A 702 -2.12 -14.30 40.79
CA GLU A 702 -3.25 -14.85 40.05
C GLU A 702 -4.21 -15.59 40.99
N VAL A 703 -3.70 -16.40 41.95
CA VAL A 703 -4.48 -17.00 43.04
C VAL A 703 -5.27 -15.94 43.83
N LEU A 704 -4.64 -14.81 44.19
CA LEU A 704 -5.29 -13.72 44.91
C LEU A 704 -6.43 -13.07 44.10
N ASP A 705 -6.29 -13.02 42.77
CA ASP A 705 -7.23 -12.34 41.87
C ASP A 705 -8.42 -13.24 41.43
N THR A 706 -8.39 -14.55 41.74
CA THR A 706 -9.47 -15.50 41.41
C THR A 706 -10.77 -15.18 42.15
N ARG A 707 -11.91 -15.41 41.47
CA ARG A 707 -13.26 -15.13 42.03
C ARG A 707 -14.14 -16.37 42.12
N ASP A 708 -13.72 -17.48 41.54
CA ASP A 708 -14.44 -18.75 41.54
C ASP A 708 -13.52 -19.92 41.88
N TYR A 709 -14.14 -21.02 42.31
CA TYR A 709 -13.45 -22.19 42.84
C TYR A 709 -12.59 -22.91 41.80
N ASN A 710 -13.05 -23.00 40.54
CA ASN A 710 -12.32 -23.76 39.52
C ASN A 710 -11.06 -23.00 39.11
N SER A 711 -11.14 -21.70 38.87
CA SER A 711 -9.96 -20.88 38.61
C SER A 711 -9.01 -20.86 39.80
N LEU A 712 -9.49 -20.81 41.04
CA LEU A 712 -8.62 -20.92 42.24
C LEU A 712 -7.82 -22.24 42.24
N LEU A 713 -8.44 -23.37 41.90
CA LEU A 713 -7.75 -24.66 41.83
C LEU A 713 -6.71 -24.70 40.72
N GLU A 714 -6.99 -24.10 39.56
CA GLU A 714 -6.04 -24.01 38.44
C GLU A 714 -4.81 -23.20 38.85
N GLU A 715 -4.99 -22.00 39.41
CA GLU A 715 -3.84 -21.16 39.81
C GLU A 715 -3.04 -21.77 40.99
N LEU A 716 -3.71 -22.46 41.92
CA LEU A 716 -3.00 -23.20 43.00
C LEU A 716 -2.17 -24.37 42.44
N ALA A 717 -2.64 -25.04 41.39
CA ALA A 717 -1.87 -26.08 40.71
C ALA A 717 -0.63 -25.48 40.02
N ASP A 718 -0.75 -24.29 39.43
CA ASP A 718 0.37 -23.58 38.81
C ASP A 718 1.39 -23.11 39.86
N VAL A 719 0.96 -22.61 41.03
CA VAL A 719 1.85 -22.35 42.18
C VAL A 719 2.62 -23.62 42.59
N GLN A 720 1.94 -24.77 42.67
CA GLN A 720 2.58 -26.03 43.06
C GLN A 720 3.61 -26.51 42.03
N GLU A 721 3.32 -26.34 40.73
CA GLU A 721 4.24 -26.62 39.64
C GLU A 721 5.52 -25.78 39.80
N VAL A 722 5.38 -24.47 39.99
CA VAL A 722 6.52 -23.55 40.13
C VAL A 722 7.36 -23.87 41.38
N ILE A 723 6.72 -24.20 42.51
CA ILE A 723 7.44 -24.63 43.72
C ILE A 723 8.25 -25.89 43.43
N SER A 724 7.66 -26.86 42.74
CA SER A 724 8.34 -28.11 42.38
C SER A 724 9.57 -27.84 41.49
N SER A 725 9.43 -26.98 40.48
CA SER A 725 10.54 -26.56 39.62
C SER A 725 11.65 -25.81 40.37
N ILE A 726 11.29 -24.98 41.35
CA ILE A 726 12.29 -24.30 42.21
C ILE A 726 13.06 -25.31 43.05
N LEU A 727 12.38 -26.31 43.62
CA LEU A 727 13.03 -27.34 44.43
C LEU A 727 14.00 -28.18 43.62
N GLU A 728 13.60 -28.59 42.41
CA GLU A 728 14.47 -29.29 41.48
C GLU A 728 15.73 -28.46 41.16
N GLN A 729 15.57 -27.17 40.88
CA GLN A 729 16.68 -26.27 40.56
C GLN A 729 17.65 -26.04 41.74
N VAL A 730 17.16 -26.09 42.99
CA VAL A 730 17.97 -25.92 44.20
C VAL A 730 18.52 -27.27 44.71
N GLY A 731 18.15 -28.39 44.07
CA GLY A 731 18.57 -29.74 44.46
C GLY A 731 17.94 -30.21 45.78
N SER A 732 16.79 -29.67 46.14
CA SER A 732 16.02 -30.04 47.33
C SER A 732 14.82 -30.91 46.95
N SER A 733 14.28 -31.65 47.91
CA SER A 733 13.09 -32.49 47.68
C SER A 733 11.83 -31.89 48.30
N PRO A 734 10.64 -32.17 47.75
CA PRO A 734 9.37 -31.81 48.38
C PRO A 734 9.25 -32.31 49.83
N ILE A 735 9.91 -33.42 50.15
CA ILE A 735 9.93 -34.04 51.48
C ILE A 735 10.66 -33.13 52.49
N GLU A 736 11.75 -32.48 52.09
CA GLU A 736 12.49 -31.56 52.96
C GLU A 736 11.65 -30.34 53.35
N VAL A 737 10.95 -29.75 52.38
CA VAL A 737 10.02 -28.64 52.62
C VAL A 737 8.85 -29.09 53.50
N ALA A 738 8.27 -30.26 53.24
CA ALA A 738 7.18 -30.81 54.05
C ALA A 738 7.62 -31.04 55.52
N ASN A 739 8.83 -31.56 55.73
CA ASN A 739 9.41 -31.73 57.06
C ASN A 739 9.64 -30.39 57.77
N LEU A 740 10.14 -29.38 57.07
CA LEU A 740 10.29 -28.02 57.60
C LEU A 740 8.94 -27.39 57.93
N GLN A 741 7.94 -27.57 57.07
CA GLN A 741 6.57 -27.10 57.30
C GLN A 741 5.96 -27.76 58.54
N LYS A 742 6.14 -29.08 58.71
CA LYS A 742 5.68 -29.83 59.89
C LYS A 742 6.33 -29.30 61.17
N ARG A 743 7.66 -29.13 61.20
CA ARG A 743 8.37 -28.55 62.36
C ARG A 743 7.90 -27.15 62.70
N LYS A 744 7.68 -26.29 61.69
CA LYS A 744 7.11 -24.94 61.91
C LYS A 744 5.68 -25.01 62.44
N ARG A 745 4.87 -25.94 61.94
CA ARG A 745 3.49 -26.16 62.41
C ARG A 745 3.44 -26.64 63.85
N GLU A 746 4.37 -27.51 64.26
CA GLU A 746 4.53 -27.95 65.65
C GLU A 746 5.00 -26.82 66.57
N LYS A 747 5.96 -25.98 66.11
CA LYS A 747 6.53 -24.89 66.91
C LYS A 747 5.61 -23.66 67.03
N SER A 748 4.93 -23.29 65.95
CA SER A 748 4.26 -21.99 65.80
C SER A 748 2.81 -22.10 65.35
N GLY A 749 2.26 -23.31 65.21
CA GLY A 749 0.92 -23.54 64.69
C GLY A 749 0.83 -23.43 63.16
N GLY A 750 -0.35 -23.72 62.63
CA GLY A 750 -0.69 -23.49 61.22
C GLY A 750 -1.73 -22.36 61.08
N PHE A 751 -2.06 -22.01 59.85
CA PHE A 751 -3.03 -20.96 59.55
C PHE A 751 -4.50 -21.40 59.71
N SER A 752 -4.77 -22.64 60.14
CA SER A 752 -6.13 -23.20 60.27
C SER A 752 -7.01 -22.47 61.28
N LYS A 753 -6.43 -21.70 62.21
CA LYS A 753 -7.17 -20.90 63.18
C LYS A 753 -7.51 -19.50 62.67
N GLY A 754 -7.04 -19.10 61.48
CA GLY A 754 -7.36 -17.79 60.87
C GLY A 754 -6.93 -16.57 61.70
N ILE A 755 -5.94 -16.71 62.59
CA ILE A 755 -5.58 -15.64 63.53
C ILE A 755 -4.90 -14.48 62.79
N VAL A 756 -5.49 -13.28 62.86
CA VAL A 756 -4.91 -12.02 62.40
C VAL A 756 -4.36 -11.27 63.62
N LEU A 757 -3.09 -10.88 63.59
CA LEU A 757 -2.47 -10.09 64.65
C LEU A 757 -2.69 -8.59 64.37
N GLU A 758 -3.61 -7.95 65.07
CA GLU A 758 -3.96 -6.53 64.84
C GLU A 758 -3.05 -5.53 65.57
N GLY A 759 -2.40 -5.94 66.67
CA GLY A 759 -1.49 -5.08 67.41
C GLY A 759 -0.84 -5.78 68.59
N THR A 760 0.25 -5.20 69.09
CA THR A 760 0.91 -5.60 70.33
C THR A 760 1.13 -4.37 71.19
N SER A 761 0.99 -4.50 72.51
CA SER A 761 1.28 -3.43 73.47
C SER A 761 2.08 -3.99 74.63
N ASN A 762 2.93 -3.16 75.23
CA ASN A 762 3.62 -3.54 76.45
C ASN A 762 2.61 -3.57 77.60
N PRO A 763 2.66 -4.59 78.48
CA PRO A 763 1.73 -4.71 79.60
C PRO A 763 1.87 -3.50 80.54
N SER A 764 0.75 -2.94 80.97
CA SER A 764 0.72 -1.89 81.99
C SER A 764 0.84 -2.53 83.39
N ILE A 765 1.52 -1.85 84.31
CA ILE A 765 1.72 -2.32 85.70
C ILE A 765 0.38 -2.55 86.43
N HIS A 766 -0.71 -1.96 85.92
CA HIS A 766 -2.07 -2.09 86.46
C HIS A 766 -3.06 -2.74 85.48
N SER A 767 -2.68 -3.83 84.80
CA SER A 767 -3.65 -4.66 84.08
C SER A 767 -3.74 -6.07 84.67
N LYS A 768 -4.45 -6.22 85.79
CA LYS A 768 -5.12 -7.49 86.10
C LYS A 768 -6.56 -7.36 85.61
N LEU A 769 -6.91 -8.22 84.65
CA LEU A 769 -8.17 -8.34 83.90
C LEU A 769 -8.23 -7.52 82.60
N ASN A 770 -7.65 -8.08 81.56
CA ASN A 770 -8.30 -8.21 80.25
C ASN A 770 -7.81 -9.54 79.65
N PRO A 771 -8.60 -10.63 79.69
CA PRO A 771 -8.37 -11.72 78.75
C PRO A 771 -8.53 -11.12 77.34
N THR A 772 -7.60 -11.49 76.46
CA THR A 772 -7.57 -11.24 75.01
C THR A 772 -8.86 -10.62 74.46
N LEU A 773 -8.79 -9.38 73.96
CA LEU A 773 -9.84 -8.83 73.08
C LEU A 773 -9.89 -9.72 71.83
N SER A 774 -10.70 -10.77 71.85
CA SER A 774 -11.14 -11.44 70.64
C SER A 774 -12.30 -10.61 70.11
N PHE A 775 -12.03 -9.74 69.15
CA PHE A 775 -13.09 -9.28 68.26
C PHE A 775 -13.45 -10.48 67.39
N ASP A 776 -14.53 -11.17 67.74
CA ASP A 776 -15.18 -12.08 66.80
C ASP A 776 -15.83 -11.17 65.75
N LEU A 777 -15.14 -10.96 64.62
CA LEU A 777 -15.71 -10.34 63.43
C LEU A 777 -16.81 -11.29 62.98
N GLY A 778 -18.04 -11.14 63.50
CA GLY A 778 -19.17 -12.04 63.27
C GLY A 778 -19.42 -12.34 61.79
N LEU A 779 -18.70 -13.35 61.29
CA LEU A 779 -18.87 -13.98 60.00
C LEU A 779 -19.50 -15.33 60.29
N GLU A 780 -20.80 -15.32 60.62
CA GLU A 780 -21.58 -16.56 60.68
C GLU A 780 -21.49 -17.27 59.32
N HIS A 781 -21.37 -18.60 59.37
CA HIS A 781 -21.33 -19.49 58.21
C HIS A 781 -22.62 -19.35 57.39
N ASP A 782 -22.56 -18.60 56.29
CA ASP A 782 -23.56 -18.71 55.23
C ASP A 782 -23.37 -20.08 54.55
N GLN A 783 -24.39 -20.93 54.60
CA GLN A 783 -24.37 -22.29 54.05
C GLN A 783 -24.44 -22.37 52.51
N ASP A 784 -24.22 -21.26 51.81
CA ASP A 784 -24.12 -21.25 50.35
C ASP A 784 -22.68 -21.00 49.91
N ASN A 785 -22.08 -21.98 49.24
CA ASN A 785 -20.73 -21.97 48.67
C ASN A 785 -20.54 -20.87 47.61
N VAL A 786 -20.40 -19.62 48.05
CA VAL A 786 -19.81 -18.53 47.28
C VAL A 786 -18.85 -17.80 48.22
N ILE A 787 -17.55 -18.05 48.06
CA ILE A 787 -16.49 -17.34 48.79
C ILE A 787 -16.53 -15.86 48.35
N LYS A 788 -17.29 -15.03 49.07
CA LYS A 788 -17.22 -13.56 48.96
C LYS A 788 -16.28 -13.04 50.04
N ILE A 789 -15.04 -12.75 49.67
CA ILE A 789 -14.09 -12.04 50.53
C ILE A 789 -14.48 -10.55 50.52
N ASN A 790 -15.16 -10.08 51.57
CA ASN A 790 -15.41 -8.65 51.78
C ASN A 790 -14.18 -8.01 52.45
N ASN A 791 -13.37 -7.25 51.71
CA ASN A 791 -12.18 -6.53 52.18
C ASN A 791 -12.48 -5.29 53.07
N SER A 792 -13.61 -5.24 53.78
CA SER A 792 -13.98 -4.08 54.61
C SER A 792 -13.67 -4.34 56.08
N GLY A 793 -12.42 -4.13 56.52
CA GLY A 793 -12.12 -4.19 57.96
C GLY A 793 -10.71 -3.81 58.41
N LEU A 794 -9.66 -4.13 57.66
CA LEU A 794 -8.27 -3.84 58.05
C LEU A 794 -7.51 -3.18 56.91
N GLY A 795 -7.74 -1.87 56.72
CA GLY A 795 -7.04 -1.09 55.71
C GLY A 795 -5.58 -0.83 56.11
N PRO A 796 -4.58 -1.22 55.31
CA PRO A 796 -3.20 -0.84 55.55
C PRO A 796 -3.02 0.68 55.47
N THR A 797 -2.39 1.28 56.49
CA THR A 797 -2.18 2.73 56.59
C THR A 797 -1.16 3.22 55.56
N THR A 798 -1.57 4.15 54.70
CA THR A 798 -0.67 4.91 53.84
C THR A 798 -0.01 6.04 54.64
N THR A 799 1.32 6.15 54.59
CA THR A 799 2.06 7.20 55.33
C THR A 799 3.13 7.85 54.46
N SER A 800 3.36 9.15 54.64
CA SER A 800 4.43 9.91 53.98
C SER A 800 5.26 10.72 54.99
N TRP A 801 6.58 10.81 54.78
CA TRP A 801 7.48 11.66 55.57
C TRP A 801 8.64 12.18 54.73
N LYS A 802 9.42 13.12 55.29
CA LYS A 802 10.49 13.84 54.60
C LYS A 802 11.86 13.57 55.23
N ASP A 803 12.88 13.51 54.39
CA ASP A 803 14.27 13.44 54.79
C ASP A 803 15.10 14.44 53.95
N LYS A 804 16.15 15.03 54.52
CA LYS A 804 16.96 16.07 53.86
C LYS A 804 18.44 15.68 53.90
N ARG A 805 19.08 15.65 52.73
CA ARG A 805 20.53 15.41 52.60
C ARG A 805 21.22 16.67 52.04
N GLN A 806 22.33 17.06 52.67
CA GLN A 806 23.19 18.15 52.19
C GLN A 806 24.57 17.58 51.84
N SER A 807 25.00 17.82 50.61
CA SER A 807 26.39 17.56 50.19
C SER A 807 26.79 18.56 49.11
N GLY A 808 27.92 19.24 49.30
CA GLY A 808 28.55 20.08 48.27
C GLY A 808 27.68 21.19 47.66
N GLY A 809 26.95 21.95 48.49
CA GLY A 809 26.16 23.11 48.04
C GLY A 809 24.78 22.81 47.44
N ASN A 810 24.45 21.53 47.21
CA ASN A 810 23.13 21.11 46.75
C ASN A 810 22.28 20.57 47.92
N GLU A 811 21.03 21.02 48.00
CA GLU A 811 20.03 20.47 48.93
C GLU A 811 19.16 19.44 48.20
N GLU A 812 19.19 18.18 48.65
CA GLU A 812 18.28 17.13 48.17
C GLU A 812 17.16 16.92 49.21
N MET A 813 15.91 17.03 48.78
CA MET A 813 14.73 16.66 49.58
C MET A 813 14.17 15.33 49.11
N LEU A 814 14.12 14.36 50.03
CA LEU A 814 13.56 13.03 49.80
C LEU A 814 12.14 12.97 50.37
N VAL A 815 11.19 12.56 49.54
CA VAL A 815 9.79 12.31 49.93
C VAL A 815 9.56 10.81 49.86
N ASN A 816 9.32 10.20 51.01
CA ASN A 816 9.08 8.76 51.11
C ASN A 816 7.58 8.48 51.21
N PHE A 817 7.12 7.46 50.49
CA PHE A 817 5.74 6.97 50.52
C PHE A 817 5.74 5.48 50.89
N VAL A 818 4.89 5.09 51.84
CA VAL A 818 4.60 3.68 52.15
C VAL A 818 3.18 3.39 51.70
N VAL A 819 3.04 2.38 50.83
CA VAL A 819 1.79 2.08 50.12
C VAL A 819 1.52 0.57 50.13
N PRO A 820 0.25 0.16 50.24
CA PRO A 820 -0.10 -1.27 50.25
C PRO A 820 -0.05 -1.86 48.85
N ILE A 821 0.78 -2.88 48.64
CA ILE A 821 0.95 -3.55 47.34
C ILE A 821 -0.26 -4.44 47.00
N LEU A 822 -1.00 -4.91 48.02
CA LEU A 822 -2.10 -5.88 47.86
C LEU A 822 -3.45 -5.24 47.53
N GLU A 823 -3.59 -3.92 47.65
CA GLU A 823 -4.84 -3.21 47.38
C GLU A 823 -5.02 -2.93 45.88
N ASP A 824 -6.25 -3.09 45.38
CA ASP A 824 -6.59 -2.82 43.99
C ASP A 824 -6.43 -1.34 43.63
N SER A 825 -6.58 -0.44 44.62
CA SER A 825 -6.25 0.97 44.44
C SER A 825 -5.85 1.64 45.76
N TRP A 826 -4.88 2.55 45.69
CA TRP A 826 -4.45 3.36 46.82
C TRP A 826 -4.04 4.76 46.36
N SER A 827 -4.11 5.73 47.28
CA SER A 827 -3.57 7.07 47.07
C SER A 827 -2.98 7.61 48.37
N VAL A 828 -1.83 8.26 48.28
CA VAL A 828 -1.19 8.92 49.41
C VAL A 828 -0.64 10.28 48.98
N GLU A 829 -0.74 11.26 49.88
CA GLU A 829 -0.23 12.61 49.65
C GLU A 829 0.94 12.91 50.57
N SER A 830 1.93 13.66 50.06
CA SER A 830 3.06 14.13 50.84
C SER A 830 2.66 15.31 51.73
N GLN A 831 3.38 15.50 52.84
CA GLN A 831 3.35 16.77 53.55
C GLN A 831 3.84 17.94 52.67
N ASP A 832 3.50 19.18 53.03
CA ASP A 832 3.78 20.42 52.27
C ASP A 832 5.27 20.71 52.04
N LEU A 833 5.76 20.60 50.81
CA LEU A 833 7.15 20.90 50.46
C LEU A 833 7.35 22.42 50.40
N ARG A 834 8.17 22.97 51.30
CA ARG A 834 8.58 24.39 51.29
C ARG A 834 9.96 24.51 50.66
N SER A 835 10.12 25.40 49.67
CA SER A 835 11.44 25.77 49.14
C SER A 835 12.19 26.64 50.15
N SER A 836 13.49 26.42 50.32
CA SER A 836 14.37 27.24 51.17
C SER A 836 14.62 28.64 50.60
N MET A 837 14.32 28.88 49.31
CA MET A 837 14.36 30.20 48.68
C MET A 837 12.96 30.77 48.47
N GLY A 838 12.42 31.41 49.52
CA GLY A 838 11.57 32.62 49.51
C GLY A 838 10.29 32.71 48.65
N SER A 839 9.99 31.77 47.76
CA SER A 839 8.80 31.79 46.90
C SER A 839 7.68 30.99 47.56
N ARG A 840 6.62 31.70 47.99
CA ARG A 840 5.42 31.14 48.61
C ARG A 840 4.64 30.31 47.58
N GLY A 841 4.99 29.03 47.46
CA GLY A 841 4.19 28.02 46.76
C GLY A 841 4.19 26.71 47.56
N LEU A 842 3.02 26.29 48.02
CA LEU A 842 2.83 24.99 48.67
C LEU A 842 2.92 23.91 47.59
N SER A 843 4.00 23.15 47.57
CA SER A 843 4.16 22.03 46.63
C SER A 843 3.80 20.72 47.32
N LYS A 844 2.86 19.96 46.75
CA LYS A 844 2.50 18.63 47.25
C LYS A 844 2.78 17.59 46.17
N ALA A 845 3.24 16.43 46.61
CA ALA A 845 3.36 15.24 45.78
C ALA A 845 2.22 14.29 46.16
N LYS A 846 1.47 13.82 45.16
CA LYS A 846 0.45 12.80 45.30
C LYS A 846 0.90 11.56 44.55
N LEU A 847 0.88 10.42 45.22
CA LEU A 847 1.13 9.12 44.62
C LEU A 847 -0.19 8.35 44.59
N LYS A 848 -0.53 7.77 43.44
CA LYS A 848 -1.69 6.90 43.28
C LYS A 848 -1.23 5.59 42.64
N GLY A 849 -1.71 4.47 43.16
CA GLY A 849 -1.49 3.17 42.57
C GLY A 849 -2.80 2.49 42.25
N THR A 850 -2.85 1.76 41.14
CA THR A 850 -3.94 0.85 40.81
C THR A 850 -3.35 -0.47 40.36
N ARG A 851 -3.82 -1.56 40.95
CA ARG A 851 -3.43 -2.93 40.60
C ARG A 851 -4.57 -3.55 39.79
N GLN A 852 -4.26 -4.07 38.61
CA GLN A 852 -5.22 -4.79 37.78
C GLN A 852 -4.51 -5.92 37.04
N ALA A 853 -5.00 -7.15 37.21
CA ALA A 853 -4.45 -8.36 36.58
C ALA A 853 -2.92 -8.48 36.79
N GLY A 854 -2.49 -8.47 38.05
CA GLY A 854 -1.08 -8.54 38.44
C GLY A 854 -0.16 -7.36 38.06
N LYS A 855 -0.65 -6.35 37.33
CA LYS A 855 0.13 -5.16 36.97
C LYS A 855 -0.17 -4.01 37.92
N LEU A 856 0.87 -3.47 38.56
CA LEU A 856 0.79 -2.26 39.37
C LEU A 856 1.10 -1.03 38.51
N ARG A 857 0.09 -0.18 38.29
CA ARG A 857 0.27 1.13 37.66
C ARG A 857 0.42 2.18 38.76
N ILE A 858 1.52 2.93 38.74
CA ILE A 858 1.80 4.02 39.69
C ILE A 858 1.79 5.35 38.95
N GLU A 859 1.06 6.32 39.49
CA GLU A 859 0.97 7.70 39.02
C GLU A 859 1.52 8.64 40.10
N LEU A 860 2.52 9.45 39.75
CA LEU A 860 3.05 10.52 40.59
C LEU A 860 2.59 11.85 40.01
N SER A 861 1.88 12.64 40.82
CA SER A 861 1.50 14.01 40.50
C SER A 861 2.22 14.97 41.43
N LEU A 862 2.95 15.92 40.86
CA LEU A 862 3.52 17.05 41.57
C LEU A 862 2.69 18.28 41.21
N TYR A 863 2.08 18.92 42.21
CA TYR A 863 1.33 20.15 41.98
C TYR A 863 1.78 21.23 42.95
N THR A 864 1.99 22.41 42.39
CA THR A 864 2.32 23.63 43.11
C THR A 864 1.04 24.44 43.22
N GLY A 865 0.56 24.68 44.44
CA GLY A 865 -0.52 25.63 44.67
C GLY A 865 -0.03 27.02 44.25
N GLY A 866 -0.58 27.54 43.15
CA GLY A 866 -0.34 28.93 42.75
C GLY A 866 -0.88 29.89 43.81
N SER A 867 -0.23 31.04 43.98
CA SER A 867 -0.71 32.11 44.85
C SER A 867 -2.14 32.47 44.46
N GLN A 868 -3.09 32.21 45.35
CA GLN A 868 -4.46 32.70 45.21
C GLN A 868 -4.38 34.23 45.06
N LEU A 869 -4.83 34.76 43.92
CA LEU A 869 -4.96 36.19 43.68
C LEU A 869 -5.94 36.74 44.72
N ASP A 870 -5.44 37.47 45.73
CA ASP A 870 -6.26 38.27 46.64
C ASP A 870 -6.95 39.36 45.81
N LEU A 871 -8.20 39.11 45.43
CA LEU A 871 -9.02 40.01 44.62
C LEU A 871 -9.81 41.04 45.46
N PHE A 872 -9.61 41.06 46.79
CA PHE A 872 -10.26 42.04 47.67
C PHE A 872 -9.39 42.37 48.90
N GLN A 873 -8.59 43.43 48.80
CA GLN A 873 -8.24 44.26 49.96
C GLN A 873 -8.36 45.73 49.57
N GLU A 874 -9.22 46.44 50.31
CA GLU A 874 -9.48 47.88 50.20
C GLU A 874 -8.22 48.72 50.47
N PRO A 875 -8.16 49.97 49.95
CA PRO A 875 -6.95 50.78 49.98
C PRO A 875 -6.62 51.28 51.38
N GLU A 876 -5.37 51.11 51.82
CA GLU A 876 -4.85 51.77 53.02
C GLU A 876 -4.72 53.29 52.81
N PRO A 877 -4.90 54.10 53.87
CA PRO A 877 -4.91 55.55 53.78
C PRO A 877 -3.50 56.11 53.59
N LYS A 878 -3.43 57.25 52.87
CA LYS A 878 -2.22 58.07 52.72
C LYS A 878 -1.62 58.45 54.08
N ILE A 879 -0.31 58.24 54.24
CA ILE A 879 0.65 59.21 54.79
C ILE A 879 1.92 59.15 53.94
#